data_AF-A0A957LL71-F1
#
_entry.id   AF-A0A957LL71-F1
#
_cell.length_a   1.000
_cell.length_b   1.000
_cell.length_c   1.000
_cell.angle_alpha   90.00
_cell.angle_beta   90.00
_cell.angle_gamma   90.00
#
_symmetry.space_group_name_H-M   'P 1'
#
loop_
_entity.id
_entity.type
_entity.pdbx_description
1 polymer ?
#
loop_
_entity_poly.entity_id
_entity_poly.type
_entity_poly.pdbx_seq_one_letter_code
_entity_poly.pdbx_strand_id
1 'polypeptide(L)'
;MLNRDIYQTDPSVRKLANEGVANVNDDRTSEAMAVLRYELETFVCDGQYEKGLAHILDTFLRNIDQSEQAGVWISGFFGSGKSHLAKMLRALWVDTTFADGATARGLASLPESVTVPLVELSNAGRRHGGLHAASGTLGASASGSVRLALLNVIFKSADLPTQYSLARFVLWLRQEGIYDAVRERVESGGAAWQEELDNLYVAEDLHRALMAVKPGLFSSPAACVDTINNLFPFVQDVSNDDMVKSIRQVLTKEGKFPLTLVVLDEVQQFIGEEVQRAHDVQEVVETCSKSFAGKLLFVGTGQTAITGTPSLRRLAGRFTVGVELSDADVDSVIRKVILAKKPGARPSIEQTMTANLGEVSRHLAGTTLAHRQDDVADFAAGYPILPVRRRFWESTLRVLDESGTEAMLRNQLSMVHRAVQTNLERGLGNVLPADYLYFDSADRMLRTRVLPRTVHEKTMSWLDGSADEQLQARACGLVFLINKLSGRNKEIGIRATADTLADLLVTDLPAGSASLRSTLPKLLDSCELLIKVGDEYRIQTEESAAWQDEFSSQRTLLAGEAHRIDAERNDRVRRRVASRLKMRTLLQGDAKVSREIAITFDAQLPKDADQRIYVWVRDGWANDEGVVLADARQAGTKSPAIFVFVPKRSPDDLRRNLIDLKAATTTLEKRGVPTSPEGAEARAAMETTRAAAEARATELLDDALSGARVFQAGGEEIVGSDLQEMILEAANKALTRLYPNFRTADHVGWATVYAKAQKGASDALKAVGDDGNAEANPVCKAILASIGPGKSGAELRDRFEGAPYGWSRDAVDGGLQVLLVAGGVRAQDDFGRPIKAQELERKAIGKAFFKVESVIITAAQRIQIRKLFQKAGVQAAPNEEAQAVALVLQKLSDLADSAGGDAPKPAGPDKAILDEIRLTAGNEQLRILYDRREELEALIDEWTAQAKRIAARWPAWQSF
;
A
#
# COMPACT_ATOMS: atom_id res chain seq x y z
N MET A 1 -54.30 3.31 18.98
CA MET A 1 -54.15 2.75 17.63
C MET A 1 -53.08 1.68 17.69
N LEU A 2 -53.41 0.46 17.25
CA LEU A 2 -52.42 -0.61 17.13
C LEU A 2 -51.73 -0.53 15.77
N ASN A 3 -50.54 -1.11 15.68
CA ASN A 3 -49.78 -1.17 14.44
C ASN A 3 -50.54 -1.94 13.34
N ARG A 4 -51.38 -2.93 13.66
CA ARG A 4 -52.24 -3.59 12.65
C ARG A 4 -53.17 -2.60 11.93
N ASP A 5 -53.66 -1.58 12.62
CA ASP A 5 -54.70 -0.69 12.12
C ASP A 5 -54.22 0.22 10.98
N ILE A 6 -52.91 0.44 10.86
CA ILE A 6 -52.31 1.40 9.92
C ILE A 6 -52.19 0.88 8.49
N TYR A 7 -52.16 -0.44 8.30
CA TYR A 7 -51.85 -1.05 7.01
C TYR A 7 -53.06 -1.06 6.08
N GLN A 8 -52.82 -0.80 4.79
CA GLN A 8 -53.86 -0.89 3.75
C GLN A 8 -54.38 -2.33 3.59
N THR A 9 -53.48 -3.31 3.66
CA THR A 9 -53.79 -4.74 3.70
C THR A 9 -53.17 -5.31 4.96
N ASP A 10 -53.96 -6.04 5.76
CA ASP A 10 -53.46 -6.62 7.01
C ASP A 10 -52.33 -7.64 6.72
N PRO A 11 -51.11 -7.45 7.26
CA PRO A 11 -49.99 -8.35 7.02
C PRO A 11 -50.20 -9.79 7.56
N SER A 12 -51.16 -10.02 8.47
CA SER A 12 -51.44 -11.36 9.00
C SER A 12 -52.19 -12.28 8.03
N VAL A 13 -52.97 -11.71 7.11
CA VAL A 13 -53.76 -12.47 6.11
C VAL A 13 -53.10 -12.50 4.74
N ARG A 14 -52.09 -11.66 4.51
CA ARG A 14 -51.40 -11.57 3.23
C ARG A 14 -50.46 -12.77 3.05
N LYS A 15 -50.63 -13.50 1.95
CA LYS A 15 -49.66 -14.50 1.48
C LYS A 15 -48.80 -13.88 0.38
N LEU A 16 -47.48 -14.06 0.48
CA LEU A 16 -46.56 -13.79 -0.62
C LEU A 16 -46.61 -15.00 -1.56
N ALA A 17 -47.20 -14.86 -2.74
CA ALA A 17 -47.20 -15.94 -3.73
C ALA A 17 -45.76 -16.25 -4.15
N ASN A 18 -45.44 -17.54 -4.29
CA ASN A 18 -44.11 -18.03 -4.65
C ASN A 18 -42.96 -17.56 -3.72
N GLU A 19 -43.28 -17.20 -2.47
CA GLU A 19 -42.33 -16.64 -1.49
C GLU A 19 -41.54 -15.41 -1.99
N GLY A 20 -42.02 -14.72 -3.04
CA GLY A 20 -41.35 -13.56 -3.63
C GLY A 20 -40.27 -13.87 -4.69
N VAL A 21 -40.26 -15.05 -5.32
CA VAL A 21 -39.36 -15.37 -6.45
C VAL A 21 -40.05 -15.24 -7.80
N ALA A 22 -39.50 -14.35 -8.62
CA ALA A 22 -39.82 -14.29 -10.04
C ALA A 22 -38.94 -15.29 -10.81
N ASN A 23 -39.47 -16.48 -11.10
CA ASN A 23 -38.84 -17.39 -12.06
C ASN A 23 -39.11 -16.86 -13.47
N VAL A 24 -38.04 -16.54 -14.21
CA VAL A 24 -38.10 -16.05 -15.60
C VAL A 24 -38.08 -17.26 -16.53
N ASN A 25 -39.24 -17.89 -16.67
CA ASN A 25 -39.43 -18.98 -17.60
C ASN A 25 -40.78 -18.86 -18.31
N ASP A 26 -40.92 -19.59 -19.41
CA ASP A 26 -42.17 -19.64 -20.17
C ASP A 26 -43.11 -20.77 -19.68
N ASP A 27 -43.13 -21.11 -18.39
CA ASP A 27 -44.09 -22.06 -17.84
C ASP A 27 -45.52 -21.48 -17.87
N ARG A 28 -46.49 -22.29 -18.29
CA ARG A 28 -47.92 -21.95 -18.44
C ARG A 28 -48.83 -22.85 -17.61
N THR A 29 -48.28 -23.61 -16.65
CA THR A 29 -49.09 -24.34 -15.66
C THR A 29 -50.07 -23.40 -14.94
N SER A 30 -51.18 -23.95 -14.45
CA SER A 30 -52.18 -23.19 -13.67
C SER A 30 -51.54 -22.43 -12.50
N GLU A 31 -50.58 -23.06 -11.85
CA GLU A 31 -49.80 -22.54 -10.73
C GLU A 31 -48.90 -21.38 -11.19
N ALA A 32 -48.14 -21.55 -12.28
CA ALA A 32 -47.29 -20.49 -12.82
C ALA A 32 -48.09 -19.26 -13.26
N MET A 33 -49.27 -19.48 -13.87
CA MET A 33 -50.17 -18.41 -14.27
C MET A 33 -50.79 -17.70 -13.06
N ALA A 34 -51.15 -18.42 -11.99
CA ALA A 34 -51.62 -17.79 -10.76
C ALA A 34 -50.55 -16.92 -10.08
N VAL A 35 -49.29 -17.38 -10.09
CA VAL A 35 -48.14 -16.61 -9.59
C VAL A 35 -47.91 -15.35 -10.45
N LEU A 36 -47.87 -15.49 -11.77
CA LEU A 36 -47.69 -14.35 -12.68
C LEU A 36 -48.79 -13.29 -12.48
N ARG A 37 -50.04 -13.73 -12.30
CA ARG A 37 -51.16 -12.82 -12.02
C ARG A 37 -50.91 -12.00 -10.75
N TYR A 38 -50.54 -12.67 -9.66
CA TYR A 38 -50.25 -12.00 -8.39
C TYR A 38 -49.10 -10.99 -8.52
N GLU A 39 -48.03 -11.36 -9.22
CA GLU A 39 -46.90 -10.46 -9.46
C GLU A 39 -47.31 -9.22 -10.26
N LEU A 40 -48.18 -9.36 -11.26
CA LEU A 40 -48.70 -8.23 -12.04
C LEU A 40 -49.62 -7.33 -11.22
N GLU A 41 -50.52 -7.89 -10.41
CA GLU A 41 -51.41 -7.12 -9.52
C GLU A 41 -50.63 -6.34 -8.44
N THR A 42 -49.47 -6.87 -8.04
CA THR A 42 -48.59 -6.25 -7.04
C THR A 42 -47.41 -5.51 -7.64
N PHE A 43 -47.35 -5.40 -8.98
CA PHE A 43 -46.26 -4.77 -9.69
C PHE A 43 -46.22 -3.27 -9.44
N VAL A 44 -45.07 -2.79 -8.96
CA VAL A 44 -44.82 -1.36 -8.75
C VAL A 44 -43.89 -0.87 -9.85
N CYS A 45 -44.45 -0.18 -10.84
CA CYS A 45 -43.69 0.46 -11.92
C CYS A 45 -43.39 1.92 -11.56
N ASP A 46 -42.24 2.16 -10.90
CA ASP A 46 -41.77 3.48 -10.48
C ASP A 46 -40.23 3.52 -10.54
N GLY A 47 -39.61 4.70 -10.39
CA GLY A 47 -38.16 4.84 -10.26
C GLY A 47 -37.41 4.27 -11.47
N GLN A 48 -36.46 3.36 -11.23
CA GLN A 48 -35.67 2.73 -12.31
C GLN A 48 -36.46 1.68 -13.09
N TYR A 49 -37.51 1.09 -12.51
CA TYR A 49 -38.38 0.15 -13.24
C TYR A 49 -39.16 0.87 -14.34
N GLU A 50 -39.75 2.02 -14.00
CA GLU A 50 -40.44 2.87 -14.98
C GLU A 50 -39.49 3.35 -16.07
N LYS A 51 -38.37 3.99 -15.67
CA LYS A 51 -37.37 4.52 -16.62
C LYS A 51 -36.80 3.41 -17.51
N GLY A 52 -36.51 2.25 -16.92
CA GLY A 52 -36.00 1.08 -17.62
C GLY A 52 -36.99 0.57 -18.67
N LEU A 53 -38.24 0.28 -18.28
CA LEU A 53 -39.27 -0.18 -19.23
C LEU A 53 -39.53 0.84 -20.34
N ALA A 54 -39.67 2.12 -20.00
CA ALA A 54 -39.89 3.18 -20.97
C ALA A 54 -38.74 3.27 -21.97
N HIS A 55 -37.48 3.24 -21.49
CA HIS A 55 -36.30 3.32 -22.34
C HIS A 55 -36.15 2.09 -23.25
N ILE A 56 -36.41 0.89 -22.73
CA ILE A 56 -36.37 -0.35 -23.52
C ILE A 56 -37.41 -0.30 -24.66
N LEU A 57 -38.65 0.06 -24.34
CA LEU A 57 -39.73 0.11 -25.32
C LEU A 57 -39.49 1.19 -26.37
N ASP A 58 -39.11 2.41 -25.95
CA ASP A 58 -38.82 3.53 -26.85
C ASP A 58 -37.64 3.23 -27.79
N THR A 59 -36.55 2.65 -27.26
CA THR A 59 -35.41 2.24 -28.09
C THR A 59 -35.82 1.19 -29.12
N PHE A 60 -36.56 0.17 -28.70
CA PHE A 60 -37.00 -0.88 -29.61
C PHE A 60 -37.86 -0.32 -30.73
N LEU A 61 -38.89 0.48 -30.39
CA LEU A 61 -39.83 1.08 -31.33
C LEU A 61 -39.14 1.95 -32.38
N ARG A 62 -38.15 2.76 -31.97
CA ARG A 62 -37.37 3.61 -32.89
C ARG A 62 -36.54 2.82 -33.89
N ASN A 63 -36.13 1.61 -33.53
CA ASN A 63 -35.21 0.79 -34.31
C ASN A 63 -35.90 -0.32 -35.12
N ILE A 64 -37.23 -0.42 -35.12
CA ILE A 64 -37.98 -1.47 -35.84
C ILE A 64 -37.58 -1.57 -37.33
N ASP A 65 -37.36 -0.43 -37.98
CA ASP A 65 -37.01 -0.33 -39.40
C ASP A 65 -35.49 -0.23 -39.66
N GLN A 66 -34.66 -0.37 -38.62
CA GLN A 66 -33.19 -0.32 -38.73
C GLN A 66 -32.60 -1.71 -39.03
N SER A 67 -31.33 -1.72 -39.45
CA SER A 67 -30.62 -2.95 -39.81
C SER A 67 -30.28 -3.85 -38.61
N GLU A 68 -30.27 -3.31 -37.39
CA GLU A 68 -29.95 -4.03 -36.16
C GLU A 68 -30.73 -3.44 -34.98
N GLN A 69 -31.06 -4.27 -33.98
CA GLN A 69 -31.49 -3.81 -32.65
C GLN A 69 -30.31 -3.76 -31.69
N ALA A 70 -30.32 -2.73 -30.84
CA ALA A 70 -29.41 -2.64 -29.71
C ALA A 70 -29.87 -3.58 -28.59
N GLY A 71 -28.98 -4.47 -28.13
CA GLY A 71 -29.27 -5.29 -26.95
C GLY A 71 -29.36 -4.45 -25.68
N VAL A 72 -30.17 -4.92 -24.73
CA VAL A 72 -30.37 -4.30 -23.41
C VAL A 72 -29.69 -5.11 -22.33
N TRP A 73 -28.91 -4.45 -21.48
CA TRP A 73 -28.34 -5.04 -20.27
C TRP A 73 -29.02 -4.48 -19.03
N ILE A 74 -29.71 -5.33 -18.29
CA ILE A 74 -30.28 -4.98 -16.98
C ILE A 74 -29.27 -5.38 -15.90
N SER A 75 -28.67 -4.38 -15.26
CA SER A 75 -27.70 -4.56 -14.17
C SER A 75 -28.23 -4.11 -12.83
N GLY A 76 -27.60 -4.58 -11.75
CA GLY A 76 -27.91 -4.22 -10.38
C GLY A 76 -27.54 -5.35 -9.43
N PHE A 77 -27.33 -5.00 -8.15
CA PHE A 77 -26.89 -5.95 -7.13
C PHE A 77 -27.82 -7.16 -6.99
N PHE A 78 -27.32 -8.22 -6.34
CA PHE A 78 -28.11 -9.42 -6.13
C PHE A 78 -29.38 -9.07 -5.33
N GLY A 79 -30.54 -9.34 -5.92
CA GLY A 79 -31.81 -8.93 -5.33
C GLY A 79 -32.26 -7.48 -5.61
N SER A 80 -31.78 -6.80 -6.63
CA SER A 80 -32.40 -5.54 -7.10
C SER A 80 -33.69 -5.74 -7.91
N GLY A 81 -34.05 -7.00 -8.19
CA GLY A 81 -35.25 -7.40 -8.95
C GLY A 81 -35.11 -7.34 -10.49
N LYS A 82 -33.90 -7.51 -11.02
CA LYS A 82 -33.61 -7.60 -12.47
C LYS A 82 -34.47 -8.64 -13.19
N SER A 83 -34.48 -9.87 -12.68
CA SER A 83 -35.26 -10.99 -13.20
C SER A 83 -36.76 -10.68 -13.17
N HIS A 84 -37.24 -10.02 -12.11
CA HIS A 84 -38.62 -9.58 -12.00
C HIS A 84 -38.96 -8.52 -13.05
N LEU A 85 -38.13 -7.48 -13.22
CA LEU A 85 -38.30 -6.48 -14.29
C LEU A 85 -38.35 -7.15 -15.68
N ALA A 86 -37.47 -8.11 -15.94
CA ALA A 86 -37.42 -8.82 -17.20
C ALA A 86 -38.66 -9.72 -17.42
N LYS A 87 -39.15 -10.40 -16.38
CA LYS A 87 -40.40 -11.17 -16.39
C LYS A 87 -41.62 -10.29 -16.67
N MET A 88 -41.70 -9.14 -16.00
CA MET A 88 -42.78 -8.17 -16.20
C MET A 88 -42.74 -7.60 -17.61
N LEU A 89 -41.57 -7.20 -18.10
CA LEU A 89 -41.39 -6.77 -19.49
C LEU A 89 -41.91 -7.84 -20.47
N ARG A 90 -41.55 -9.11 -20.27
CA ARG A 90 -42.01 -10.22 -21.11
C ARG A 90 -43.53 -10.39 -21.09
N ALA A 91 -44.16 -10.36 -19.91
CA ALA A 91 -45.61 -10.49 -19.79
C ALA A 91 -46.37 -9.30 -20.41
N LEU A 92 -45.84 -8.08 -20.23
CA LEU A 92 -46.38 -6.85 -20.79
C LEU A 92 -46.18 -6.78 -22.32
N TRP A 93 -45.07 -7.32 -22.83
CA TRP A 93 -44.75 -7.34 -24.26
C TRP A 93 -45.86 -8.01 -25.07
N VAL A 94 -46.24 -9.24 -24.71
CA VAL A 94 -47.28 -10.01 -25.40
C VAL A 94 -48.69 -9.80 -24.83
N ASP A 95 -48.85 -8.95 -23.82
CA ASP A 95 -50.08 -8.72 -23.07
C ASP A 95 -50.77 -10.03 -22.64
N THR A 96 -50.02 -10.86 -21.90
CA THR A 96 -50.45 -12.22 -21.52
C THR A 96 -51.90 -12.24 -21.02
N THR A 97 -52.72 -13.10 -21.63
CA THR A 97 -54.14 -13.26 -21.27
C THR A 97 -54.31 -14.40 -20.27
N PHE A 98 -55.18 -14.19 -19.27
CA PHE A 98 -55.53 -15.16 -18.24
C PHE A 98 -56.84 -15.89 -18.58
N ALA A 99 -57.10 -17.02 -17.89
CA ALA A 99 -58.28 -17.85 -18.15
C ALA A 99 -59.63 -17.12 -17.97
N ASP A 100 -59.66 -16.07 -17.16
CA ASP A 100 -60.82 -15.20 -16.91
C ASP A 100 -60.94 -14.03 -17.91
N GLY A 101 -60.05 -13.94 -18.89
CA GLY A 101 -60.01 -12.86 -19.87
C GLY A 101 -59.30 -11.58 -19.41
N ALA A 102 -58.78 -11.53 -18.17
CA ALA A 102 -57.91 -10.43 -17.75
C ALA A 102 -56.61 -10.45 -18.57
N THR A 103 -55.97 -9.29 -18.73
CA THR A 103 -54.67 -9.17 -19.43
C THR A 103 -53.60 -8.60 -18.53
N ALA A 104 -52.33 -8.89 -18.84
CA ALA A 104 -51.20 -8.41 -18.07
C ALA A 104 -51.19 -6.89 -17.91
N ARG A 105 -51.49 -6.14 -18.99
CA ARG A 105 -51.57 -4.68 -18.98
C ARG A 105 -52.80 -4.15 -18.25
N GLY A 106 -53.87 -4.93 -18.15
CA GLY A 106 -55.07 -4.57 -17.39
C GLY A 106 -54.95 -4.80 -15.88
N LEU A 107 -54.09 -5.74 -15.46
CA LEU A 107 -53.83 -6.05 -14.06
C LEU A 107 -52.75 -5.14 -13.45
N ALA A 108 -51.72 -4.80 -14.24
CA ALA A 108 -50.60 -3.98 -13.77
C ALA A 108 -50.97 -2.49 -13.72
N SER A 109 -50.62 -1.82 -12.62
CA SER A 109 -50.72 -0.36 -12.50
C SER A 109 -49.47 0.29 -13.13
N LEU A 110 -49.61 0.77 -14.38
CA LEU A 110 -48.51 1.30 -15.18
C LEU A 110 -48.62 2.81 -15.38
N PRO A 111 -47.49 3.56 -15.32
CA PRO A 111 -47.46 4.97 -15.67
C PRO A 111 -47.67 5.18 -17.18
N GLU A 112 -48.07 6.39 -17.56
CA GLU A 112 -48.33 6.76 -18.96
C GLU A 112 -47.08 6.59 -19.84
N SER A 113 -45.90 6.88 -19.29
CA SER A 113 -44.58 6.72 -19.89
C SER A 113 -44.29 5.29 -20.38
N VAL A 114 -44.95 4.27 -19.81
CA VAL A 114 -44.82 2.86 -20.21
C VAL A 114 -46.06 2.39 -20.98
N THR A 115 -47.24 2.85 -20.58
CA THR A 115 -48.51 2.47 -21.21
C THR A 115 -48.57 2.90 -22.67
N VAL A 116 -48.13 4.12 -22.99
CA VAL A 116 -48.15 4.65 -24.37
C VAL A 116 -47.24 3.82 -25.31
N PRO A 117 -45.95 3.58 -24.99
CA PRO A 117 -45.10 2.70 -25.81
C PRO A 117 -45.64 1.26 -25.97
N LEU A 118 -46.29 0.68 -24.96
CA LEU A 118 -46.89 -0.66 -25.07
C LEU A 118 -48.05 -0.70 -26.08
N VAL A 119 -48.84 0.38 -26.17
CA VAL A 119 -49.89 0.52 -27.20
C VAL A 119 -49.27 0.64 -28.59
N GLU A 120 -48.21 1.44 -28.74
CA GLU A 120 -47.47 1.57 -29.99
C GLU A 120 -46.83 0.24 -30.43
N LEU A 121 -46.28 -0.53 -29.49
CA LEU A 121 -45.75 -1.87 -29.72
C LEU A 121 -46.83 -2.80 -30.30
N SER A 122 -48.04 -2.80 -29.73
CA SER A 122 -49.15 -3.59 -30.27
C SER A 122 -49.55 -3.15 -31.68
N ASN A 123 -49.57 -1.84 -31.95
CA ASN A 123 -49.86 -1.31 -33.28
C ASN A 123 -48.79 -1.70 -34.31
N ALA A 124 -47.51 -1.66 -33.92
CA ALA A 124 -46.41 -2.14 -34.75
C ALA A 124 -46.46 -3.66 -34.95
N GLY A 125 -46.74 -4.43 -33.89
CA GLY A 125 -46.88 -5.89 -33.94
C GLY A 125 -47.91 -6.34 -34.98
N ARG A 126 -49.08 -5.69 -35.06
CA ARG A 126 -50.09 -5.99 -36.09
C ARG A 126 -49.55 -5.85 -37.53
N ARG A 127 -48.60 -4.94 -37.78
CA ARG A 127 -47.97 -4.77 -39.11
C ARG A 127 -46.97 -5.88 -39.43
N HIS A 128 -46.28 -6.40 -38.41
CA HIS A 128 -45.15 -7.33 -38.53
C HIS A 128 -45.46 -8.80 -38.17
N GLY A 129 -46.73 -9.23 -38.15
CA GLY A 129 -47.08 -10.64 -37.90
C GLY A 129 -47.27 -11.00 -36.43
N GLY A 130 -47.40 -10.00 -35.55
CA GLY A 130 -47.70 -10.15 -34.13
C GLY A 130 -46.53 -9.79 -33.22
N LEU A 131 -46.72 -10.07 -31.93
CA LEU A 131 -45.71 -9.95 -30.89
C LEU A 131 -45.36 -11.36 -30.39
N HIS A 132 -44.08 -11.59 -30.15
CA HIS A 132 -43.60 -12.83 -29.52
C HIS A 132 -42.64 -12.48 -28.39
N ALA A 133 -42.62 -13.30 -27.34
CA ALA A 133 -41.63 -13.17 -26.28
C ALA A 133 -41.19 -14.54 -25.79
N ALA A 134 -39.90 -14.69 -25.57
CA ALA A 134 -39.26 -15.90 -25.08
C ALA A 134 -38.35 -15.55 -23.89
N SER A 135 -38.31 -16.40 -22.87
CA SER A 135 -37.53 -16.13 -21.67
C SER A 135 -36.97 -17.39 -21.00
N GLY A 136 -35.71 -17.32 -20.54
CA GLY A 136 -35.06 -18.41 -19.82
C GLY A 136 -33.59 -18.15 -19.49
N THR A 137 -32.95 -19.10 -18.81
CA THR A 137 -31.52 -19.05 -18.44
C THR A 137 -30.67 -19.88 -19.40
N LEU A 138 -29.47 -19.41 -19.72
CA LEU A 138 -28.53 -20.13 -20.58
C LEU A 138 -27.92 -21.38 -19.89
N GLY A 139 -27.85 -21.36 -18.55
CA GLY A 139 -27.28 -22.44 -17.74
C GLY A 139 -28.15 -23.68 -17.55
N ALA A 140 -29.43 -23.65 -17.93
CA ALA A 140 -30.34 -24.78 -17.78
C ALA A 140 -30.08 -25.95 -18.74
N SER A 141 -29.13 -25.80 -19.69
CA SER A 141 -28.80 -26.81 -20.70
C SER A 141 -27.45 -27.47 -20.40
N ALA A 142 -27.45 -28.80 -20.31
CA ALA A 142 -26.30 -29.61 -19.85
C ALA A 142 -25.11 -29.70 -20.85
N SER A 143 -25.19 -29.07 -22.03
CA SER A 143 -24.25 -29.31 -23.14
C SER A 143 -23.27 -28.18 -23.47
N GLY A 144 -23.25 -27.08 -22.71
CA GLY A 144 -22.24 -26.00 -22.89
C GLY A 144 -22.40 -25.12 -24.15
N SER A 145 -23.20 -25.51 -25.14
CA SER A 145 -23.48 -24.71 -26.34
C SER A 145 -24.48 -23.59 -26.07
N VAL A 146 -24.06 -22.33 -26.26
CA VAL A 146 -24.93 -21.15 -26.17
C VAL A 146 -26.02 -21.14 -27.25
N ARG A 147 -25.72 -21.65 -28.44
CA ARG A 147 -26.67 -21.73 -29.56
C ARG A 147 -27.83 -22.67 -29.24
N LEU A 148 -27.52 -23.86 -28.72
CA LEU A 148 -28.54 -24.82 -28.29
C LEU A 148 -29.33 -24.30 -27.09
N ALA A 149 -28.67 -23.62 -26.14
CA ALA A 149 -29.34 -22.98 -25.01
C ALA A 149 -30.37 -21.92 -25.45
N LEU A 150 -29.99 -21.06 -26.40
CA LEU A 150 -30.91 -20.08 -27.00
C LEU A 150 -32.08 -20.77 -27.72
N LEU A 151 -31.79 -21.78 -28.54
CA LEU A 151 -32.83 -22.51 -29.27
C LEU A 151 -33.82 -23.20 -28.33
N ASN A 152 -33.35 -23.76 -27.22
CA ASN A 152 -34.20 -24.31 -26.17
C ASN A 152 -35.20 -23.27 -25.65
N VAL A 153 -34.73 -22.06 -25.33
CA VAL A 153 -35.60 -20.94 -24.89
C VAL A 153 -36.65 -20.61 -25.96
N ILE A 154 -36.25 -20.52 -27.24
CA ILE A 154 -37.17 -20.24 -28.34
C ILE A 154 -38.18 -21.37 -28.56
N PHE A 155 -37.75 -22.63 -28.56
CA PHE A 155 -38.64 -23.79 -28.73
C PHE A 155 -39.68 -23.87 -27.62
N LYS A 156 -39.26 -23.69 -26.37
CA LYS A 156 -40.17 -23.66 -25.21
C LYS A 156 -41.21 -22.56 -25.36
N SER A 157 -40.81 -21.35 -25.80
CA SER A 157 -41.74 -20.23 -26.00
C SER A 157 -42.80 -20.47 -27.11
N ALA A 158 -42.54 -21.42 -28.01
CA ALA A 158 -43.39 -21.80 -29.13
C ALA A 158 -44.10 -23.15 -28.94
N ASP A 159 -44.13 -23.67 -27.70
CA ASP A 159 -44.78 -24.94 -27.34
C ASP A 159 -44.20 -26.14 -28.16
N LEU A 160 -42.87 -26.17 -28.30
CA LEU A 160 -42.09 -27.24 -28.94
C LEU A 160 -41.17 -27.94 -27.91
N PRO A 161 -40.76 -29.20 -28.17
CA PRO A 161 -39.74 -29.88 -27.37
C PRO A 161 -38.46 -29.06 -27.27
N THR A 162 -37.81 -29.08 -26.10
CA THR A 162 -36.62 -28.27 -25.80
C THR A 162 -35.36 -28.77 -26.50
N GLN A 163 -35.27 -30.08 -26.76
CA GLN A 163 -34.16 -30.70 -27.45
C GLN A 163 -34.22 -30.44 -28.96
N TYR A 164 -33.11 -29.99 -29.55
CA TYR A 164 -33.03 -29.57 -30.94
C TYR A 164 -33.51 -30.62 -31.96
N SER A 165 -33.09 -31.88 -31.81
CA SER A 165 -33.52 -32.96 -32.71
C SER A 165 -35.03 -33.21 -32.66
N LEU A 166 -35.60 -33.21 -31.46
CA LEU A 166 -37.03 -33.41 -31.22
C LEU A 166 -37.85 -32.24 -31.77
N ALA A 167 -37.40 -31.00 -31.52
CA ALA A 167 -38.03 -29.79 -32.04
C ALA A 167 -38.07 -29.82 -33.58
N ARG A 168 -36.96 -30.19 -34.22
CA ARG A 168 -36.89 -30.32 -35.68
C ARG A 168 -37.81 -31.40 -36.22
N PHE A 169 -37.89 -32.55 -35.55
CA PHE A 169 -38.81 -33.62 -35.92
C PHE A 169 -40.27 -33.16 -35.85
N VAL A 170 -40.68 -32.51 -34.75
CA VAL A 170 -42.05 -31.98 -34.58
C VAL A 170 -42.34 -30.88 -35.61
N LEU A 171 -41.39 -29.97 -35.87
CA LEU A 171 -41.53 -28.94 -36.90
C LEU A 171 -41.72 -29.55 -38.29
N TRP A 172 -40.97 -30.60 -38.61
CA TRP A 172 -41.11 -31.33 -39.87
C TRP A 172 -42.50 -31.98 -39.98
N LEU A 173 -43.00 -32.64 -38.93
CA LEU A 173 -44.36 -33.20 -38.91
C LEU A 173 -45.43 -32.14 -39.16
N ARG A 174 -45.29 -30.96 -38.54
CA ARG A 174 -46.21 -29.82 -38.74
C ARG A 174 -46.13 -29.27 -40.16
N GLN A 175 -44.92 -29.15 -40.72
CA GLN A 175 -44.71 -28.64 -42.07
C GLN A 175 -45.26 -29.58 -43.16
N GLU A 176 -45.19 -30.89 -42.92
CA GLU A 176 -45.77 -31.92 -43.79
C GLU A 176 -47.29 -32.09 -43.58
N GLY A 177 -47.88 -31.44 -42.58
CA GLY A 177 -49.31 -31.55 -42.27
C GLY A 177 -49.72 -32.90 -41.69
N ILE A 178 -48.77 -33.67 -41.15
CA ILE A 178 -49.00 -35.04 -40.64
C ILE A 178 -48.94 -35.15 -39.12
N TYR A 179 -48.65 -34.06 -38.40
CA TYR A 179 -48.51 -34.05 -36.94
C TYR A 179 -49.70 -34.66 -36.21
N ASP A 180 -50.92 -34.16 -36.46
CA ASP A 180 -52.12 -34.63 -35.75
C ASP A 180 -52.42 -36.10 -36.07
N ALA A 181 -52.27 -36.50 -37.34
CA ALA A 181 -52.50 -37.88 -37.78
C ALA A 181 -51.50 -38.86 -37.18
N VAL A 182 -50.22 -38.48 -37.03
CA VAL A 182 -49.20 -39.32 -36.39
C VAL A 182 -49.47 -39.41 -34.89
N ARG A 183 -49.76 -38.28 -34.23
CA ARG A 183 -50.05 -38.21 -32.80
C ARG A 183 -51.27 -39.05 -32.41
N GLU A 184 -52.39 -38.88 -33.11
CA GLU A 184 -53.63 -39.63 -32.86
C GLU A 184 -53.38 -41.13 -32.97
N ARG A 185 -52.56 -41.55 -33.94
CA ARG A 185 -52.25 -42.97 -34.13
C ARG A 185 -51.40 -43.55 -33.01
N VAL A 186 -50.41 -42.80 -32.51
CA VAL A 186 -49.61 -43.18 -31.35
C VAL A 186 -50.49 -43.32 -30.11
N GLU A 187 -51.32 -42.31 -29.82
CA GLU A 187 -52.22 -42.31 -28.67
C GLU A 187 -53.28 -43.42 -28.77
N SER A 188 -53.80 -43.71 -29.97
CA SER A 188 -54.72 -44.83 -30.22
C SER A 188 -54.07 -46.22 -30.05
N GLY A 189 -52.74 -46.28 -30.17
CA GLY A 189 -51.93 -47.48 -29.92
C GLY A 189 -51.70 -47.76 -28.42
N GLY A 190 -52.11 -46.85 -27.54
CA GLY A 190 -51.94 -46.96 -26.09
C GLY A 190 -50.66 -46.34 -25.54
N ALA A 191 -49.80 -45.77 -26.39
CA ALA A 191 -48.56 -45.10 -26.00
C ALA A 191 -48.78 -43.60 -25.74
N ALA A 192 -48.07 -43.05 -24.76
CA ALA A 192 -48.10 -41.62 -24.50
C ALA A 192 -47.22 -40.87 -25.51
N TRP A 193 -47.80 -39.88 -26.21
CA TRP A 193 -47.09 -39.08 -27.22
C TRP A 193 -45.76 -38.50 -26.72
N GLN A 194 -45.75 -38.00 -25.49
CA GLN A 194 -44.55 -37.39 -24.91
C GLN A 194 -43.44 -38.42 -24.64
N GLU A 195 -43.79 -39.63 -24.19
CA GLU A 195 -42.84 -40.71 -23.92
C GLU A 195 -42.18 -41.22 -25.21
N GLU A 196 -42.97 -41.33 -26.29
CA GLU A 196 -42.46 -41.71 -27.61
C GLU A 196 -41.56 -40.63 -28.21
N LEU A 197 -41.85 -39.35 -27.99
CA LEU A 197 -40.98 -38.26 -28.41
C LEU A 197 -39.66 -38.23 -27.63
N ASP A 198 -39.69 -38.43 -26.31
CA ASP A 198 -38.48 -38.46 -25.48
C ASP A 198 -37.57 -39.65 -25.88
N ASN A 199 -38.15 -40.73 -26.39
CA ASN A 199 -37.47 -41.93 -26.88
C ASN A 199 -37.42 -42.04 -28.42
N LEU A 200 -37.45 -40.91 -29.14
CA LEU A 200 -37.62 -40.80 -30.61
C LEU A 200 -36.92 -41.90 -31.44
N TYR A 201 -35.69 -42.27 -31.12
CA TYR A 201 -34.90 -43.21 -31.92
C TYR A 201 -35.25 -44.69 -31.71
N VAL A 202 -35.97 -45.02 -30.63
CA VAL A 202 -36.34 -46.40 -30.26
C VAL A 202 -37.86 -46.57 -30.10
N ALA A 203 -38.63 -45.52 -30.39
CA ALA A 203 -40.08 -45.42 -30.25
C ALA A 203 -40.83 -46.27 -31.28
N GLU A 204 -41.14 -47.54 -30.94
CA GLU A 204 -41.73 -48.50 -31.88
C GLU A 204 -43.14 -48.10 -32.37
N ASP A 205 -43.97 -47.53 -31.50
CA ASP A 205 -45.33 -47.13 -31.83
C ASP A 205 -45.35 -45.87 -32.70
N LEU A 206 -44.46 -44.91 -32.42
CA LEU A 206 -44.19 -43.75 -33.29
C LEU A 206 -43.70 -44.19 -34.68
N HIS A 207 -42.74 -45.12 -34.74
CA HIS A 207 -42.27 -45.65 -36.02
C HIS A 207 -43.40 -46.31 -36.82
N ARG A 208 -44.27 -47.08 -36.15
CA ARG A 208 -45.43 -47.71 -36.78
C ARG A 208 -46.42 -46.67 -37.31
N ALA A 209 -46.65 -45.60 -36.56
CA ALA A 209 -47.50 -44.50 -36.98
C ALA A 209 -46.94 -43.79 -38.22
N LEU A 210 -45.63 -43.50 -38.24
CA LEU A 210 -44.94 -42.87 -39.36
C LEU A 210 -44.99 -43.72 -40.64
N MET A 211 -44.71 -45.03 -40.54
CA MET A 211 -44.79 -45.96 -41.68
C MET A 211 -46.19 -45.98 -42.29
N ALA A 212 -47.22 -45.87 -41.46
CA ALA A 212 -48.57 -45.99 -41.94
C ALA A 212 -49.17 -44.64 -42.41
N VAL A 213 -48.58 -43.49 -42.05
CA VAL A 213 -48.97 -42.16 -42.55
C VAL A 213 -48.16 -41.76 -43.78
N LYS A 214 -46.87 -42.11 -43.83
CA LYS A 214 -45.96 -41.77 -44.94
C LYS A 214 -45.13 -42.98 -45.41
N PRO A 215 -45.78 -44.04 -45.95
CA PRO A 215 -45.14 -45.32 -46.28
C PRO A 215 -44.06 -45.21 -47.36
N GLY A 216 -44.12 -44.20 -48.23
CA GLY A 216 -43.11 -43.97 -49.27
C GLY A 216 -41.77 -43.49 -48.73
N LEU A 217 -41.75 -42.85 -47.54
CA LEU A 217 -40.52 -42.41 -46.87
C LEU A 217 -40.09 -43.41 -45.78
N PHE A 218 -41.05 -44.01 -45.10
CA PHE A 218 -40.82 -44.97 -44.02
C PHE A 218 -41.36 -46.35 -44.44
N SER A 219 -40.57 -47.11 -45.18
CA SER A 219 -41.00 -48.39 -45.78
C SER A 219 -40.84 -49.60 -44.86
N SER A 220 -40.02 -49.50 -43.80
CA SER A 220 -39.80 -50.56 -42.81
C SER A 220 -39.32 -49.95 -41.47
N PRO A 221 -39.38 -50.69 -40.35
CA PRO A 221 -38.89 -50.19 -39.06
C PRO A 221 -37.42 -49.75 -39.11
N ALA A 222 -36.56 -50.54 -39.77
CA ALA A 222 -35.14 -50.20 -39.93
C ALA A 222 -34.95 -48.93 -40.78
N ALA A 223 -35.68 -48.82 -41.90
CA ALA A 223 -35.64 -47.61 -42.73
C ALA A 223 -36.17 -46.38 -41.97
N CYS A 224 -37.13 -46.56 -41.06
CA CYS A 224 -37.66 -45.50 -40.22
C CYS A 224 -36.59 -44.95 -39.25
N VAL A 225 -35.94 -45.85 -38.51
CA VAL A 225 -34.85 -45.50 -37.59
C VAL A 225 -33.70 -44.83 -38.34
N ASP A 226 -33.26 -45.39 -39.47
CA ASP A 226 -32.17 -44.81 -40.28
C ASP A 226 -32.54 -43.42 -40.81
N THR A 227 -33.78 -43.23 -41.28
CA THR A 227 -34.24 -41.94 -41.78
C THR A 227 -34.32 -40.89 -40.67
N ILE A 228 -34.81 -41.26 -39.48
CA ILE A 228 -34.88 -40.36 -38.32
C ILE A 228 -33.47 -39.98 -37.85
N ASN A 229 -32.56 -40.95 -37.73
CA ASN A 229 -31.17 -40.69 -37.35
C ASN A 229 -30.45 -39.76 -38.33
N ASN A 230 -30.72 -39.91 -39.63
CA ASN A 230 -30.10 -39.06 -40.66
C ASN A 230 -30.71 -37.64 -40.73
N LEU A 231 -32.03 -37.51 -40.57
CA LEU A 231 -32.71 -36.21 -40.69
C LEU A 231 -32.67 -35.38 -39.40
N PHE A 232 -32.70 -36.06 -38.24
CA PHE A 232 -32.81 -35.45 -36.92
C PHE A 232 -31.77 -36.02 -35.93
N PRO A 233 -30.46 -35.97 -36.25
CA PRO A 233 -29.43 -36.52 -35.37
C PRO A 233 -29.36 -35.76 -34.03
N PHE A 234 -28.97 -36.46 -32.98
CA PHE A 234 -28.58 -35.83 -31.72
C PHE A 234 -27.26 -35.07 -31.92
N VAL A 235 -27.25 -33.78 -31.57
CA VAL A 235 -26.08 -32.91 -31.74
C VAL A 235 -25.72 -32.23 -30.43
N GLN A 236 -24.42 -32.06 -30.19
CA GLN A 236 -23.91 -31.34 -29.02
C GLN A 236 -23.75 -29.83 -29.26
N ASP A 237 -23.73 -29.39 -30.52
CA ASP A 237 -23.75 -27.99 -30.94
C ASP A 237 -24.35 -27.87 -32.35
N VAL A 238 -24.70 -26.65 -32.77
CA VAL A 238 -25.20 -26.32 -34.11
C VAL A 238 -24.43 -25.14 -34.70
N SER A 239 -24.50 -24.93 -36.01
CA SER A 239 -23.92 -23.72 -36.63
C SER A 239 -24.78 -22.48 -36.40
N ASN A 240 -24.21 -21.29 -36.60
CA ASN A 240 -24.94 -20.02 -36.57
C ASN A 240 -26.07 -19.98 -37.61
N ASP A 241 -25.84 -20.54 -38.80
CA ASP A 241 -26.84 -20.61 -39.87
C ASP A 241 -28.00 -21.53 -39.50
N ASP A 242 -27.70 -22.69 -38.91
CA ASP A 242 -28.73 -23.62 -38.43
C ASP A 242 -29.57 -22.99 -37.32
N MET A 243 -28.93 -22.26 -36.40
CA MET A 243 -29.64 -21.51 -35.35
C MET A 243 -30.60 -20.48 -35.94
N VAL A 244 -30.12 -19.62 -36.84
CA VAL A 244 -30.96 -18.58 -37.49
C VAL A 244 -32.10 -19.22 -38.27
N LYS A 245 -31.81 -20.29 -39.02
CA LYS A 245 -32.82 -21.03 -39.80
C LYS A 245 -33.89 -21.61 -38.90
N SER A 246 -33.52 -22.24 -37.78
CA SER A 246 -34.46 -22.79 -36.82
C SER A 246 -35.32 -21.71 -36.15
N ILE A 247 -34.73 -20.61 -35.68
CA ILE A 247 -35.49 -19.47 -35.10
C ILE A 247 -36.51 -18.93 -36.12
N ARG A 248 -36.09 -18.76 -37.39
CA ARG A 248 -36.98 -18.30 -38.46
C ARG A 248 -38.12 -19.28 -38.71
N GLN A 249 -37.84 -20.58 -38.77
CA GLN A 249 -38.86 -21.63 -38.96
C GLN A 249 -39.88 -21.68 -37.82
N VAL A 250 -39.44 -21.46 -36.58
CA VAL A 250 -40.31 -21.51 -35.40
C VAL A 250 -41.22 -20.29 -35.29
N LEU A 251 -40.67 -19.09 -35.51
CA LEU A 251 -41.37 -17.85 -35.17
C LEU A 251 -42.08 -17.17 -36.35
N THR A 252 -41.66 -17.45 -37.59
CA THR A 252 -42.28 -16.81 -38.76
C THR A 252 -43.67 -17.39 -39.01
N LYS A 253 -44.69 -16.54 -38.96
CA LYS A 253 -46.08 -16.91 -39.29
C LYS A 253 -46.50 -16.14 -40.54
N GLU A 254 -47.11 -16.82 -41.51
CA GLU A 254 -47.58 -16.22 -42.77
C GLU A 254 -46.51 -15.39 -43.51
N GLY A 255 -45.24 -15.84 -43.45
CA GLY A 255 -44.11 -15.16 -44.10
C GLY A 255 -43.61 -13.89 -43.39
N LYS A 256 -44.18 -13.53 -42.24
CA LYS A 256 -43.73 -12.38 -41.42
C LYS A 256 -43.09 -12.83 -40.13
N PHE A 257 -41.93 -12.24 -39.82
CA PHE A 257 -41.24 -12.43 -38.55
C PHE A 257 -41.80 -11.44 -37.50
N PRO A 258 -42.39 -11.92 -36.39
CA PRO A 258 -43.04 -11.08 -35.39
C PRO A 258 -42.02 -10.20 -34.64
N LEU A 259 -42.50 -9.12 -34.03
CA LEU A 259 -41.67 -8.32 -33.12
C LEU A 259 -41.39 -9.13 -31.85
N THR A 260 -40.15 -9.58 -31.74
CA THR A 260 -39.75 -10.65 -30.81
C THR A 260 -38.85 -10.11 -29.72
N LEU A 261 -39.22 -10.37 -28.47
CA LEU A 261 -38.40 -10.16 -27.28
C LEU A 261 -37.75 -11.48 -26.85
N VAL A 262 -36.44 -11.49 -26.63
CA VAL A 262 -35.71 -12.62 -26.04
C VAL A 262 -35.05 -12.16 -24.75
N VAL A 263 -35.53 -12.65 -23.63
CA VAL A 263 -34.95 -12.41 -22.30
C VAL A 263 -34.05 -13.57 -21.93
N LEU A 264 -32.76 -13.26 -21.74
CA LEU A 264 -31.76 -14.19 -21.23
C LEU A 264 -31.45 -13.79 -19.79
N ASP A 265 -31.97 -14.55 -18.84
CA ASP A 265 -31.74 -14.30 -17.43
C ASP A 265 -30.41 -14.93 -16.97
N GLU A 266 -29.76 -14.28 -16.00
CA GLU A 266 -28.48 -14.66 -15.40
C GLU A 266 -27.32 -14.88 -16.38
N VAL A 267 -27.25 -14.07 -17.46
CA VAL A 267 -26.19 -14.18 -18.48
C VAL A 267 -24.80 -14.04 -17.85
N GLN A 268 -24.62 -13.13 -16.89
CA GLN A 268 -23.34 -12.98 -16.19
C GLN A 268 -22.94 -14.24 -15.41
N GLN A 269 -23.88 -14.91 -14.75
CA GLN A 269 -23.62 -16.14 -13.99
C GLN A 269 -23.29 -17.30 -14.92
N PHE A 270 -23.97 -17.39 -16.06
CA PHE A 270 -23.65 -18.36 -17.09
C PHE A 270 -22.22 -18.19 -17.63
N ILE A 271 -21.80 -16.95 -17.88
CA ILE A 271 -20.44 -16.63 -18.34
C ILE A 271 -19.40 -16.96 -17.25
N GLY A 272 -19.69 -16.61 -15.99
CA GLY A 272 -18.75 -16.77 -14.88
C GLY A 272 -17.42 -16.08 -15.17
N GLU A 273 -16.31 -16.81 -15.00
CA GLU A 273 -14.96 -16.34 -15.35
C GLU A 273 -14.48 -16.82 -16.73
N GLU A 274 -15.30 -17.59 -17.46
CA GLU A 274 -14.92 -18.19 -18.74
C GLU A 274 -15.04 -17.19 -19.91
N VAL A 275 -13.89 -16.75 -20.42
CA VAL A 275 -13.82 -15.82 -21.56
C VAL A 275 -14.49 -16.39 -22.82
N GLN A 276 -14.41 -17.71 -23.03
CA GLN A 276 -15.01 -18.35 -24.21
C GLN A 276 -16.54 -18.21 -24.22
N ARG A 277 -17.21 -18.40 -23.08
CA ARG A 277 -18.67 -18.24 -22.99
C ARG A 277 -19.11 -16.81 -23.31
N ALA A 278 -18.34 -15.81 -22.88
CA ALA A 278 -18.62 -14.42 -23.23
C ALA A 278 -18.53 -14.19 -24.75
N HIS A 279 -17.55 -14.82 -25.42
CA HIS A 279 -17.42 -14.79 -26.87
C HIS A 279 -18.59 -15.47 -27.58
N ASP A 280 -18.99 -16.65 -27.12
CA ASP A 280 -20.09 -17.39 -27.74
C ASP A 280 -21.43 -16.63 -27.61
N VAL A 281 -21.68 -15.99 -26.46
CA VAL A 281 -22.84 -15.10 -26.27
C VAL A 281 -22.78 -13.89 -27.21
N GLN A 282 -21.60 -13.28 -27.36
CA GLN A 282 -21.40 -12.15 -28.27
C GLN A 282 -21.73 -12.54 -29.72
N GLU A 283 -21.23 -13.69 -30.17
CA GLU A 283 -21.41 -14.22 -31.53
C GLU A 283 -22.88 -14.53 -31.83
N VAL A 284 -23.57 -15.17 -30.89
CA VAL A 284 -25.01 -15.50 -31.02
C VAL A 284 -25.86 -14.25 -31.12
N VAL A 285 -25.65 -13.27 -30.24
CA VAL A 285 -26.40 -12.01 -30.26
C VAL A 285 -26.13 -11.24 -31.55
N GLU A 286 -24.87 -11.14 -31.98
CA GLU A 286 -24.49 -10.49 -33.24
C GLU A 286 -25.16 -11.13 -34.46
N THR A 287 -25.08 -12.45 -34.57
CA THR A 287 -25.64 -13.21 -35.69
C THR A 287 -27.16 -13.01 -35.78
N CYS A 288 -27.85 -13.10 -34.65
CA CYS A 288 -29.29 -12.91 -34.58
C CYS A 288 -29.70 -11.46 -34.89
N SER A 289 -29.00 -10.46 -34.32
CA SER A 289 -29.29 -9.04 -34.60
C SER A 289 -29.16 -8.71 -36.10
N LYS A 290 -28.14 -9.25 -36.80
CA LYS A 290 -28.00 -9.08 -38.25
C LYS A 290 -29.06 -9.82 -39.06
N SER A 291 -29.44 -11.01 -38.63
CA SER A 291 -30.33 -11.90 -39.39
C SER A 291 -31.82 -11.55 -39.26
N PHE A 292 -32.21 -10.92 -38.15
CA PHE A 292 -33.59 -10.52 -37.83
C PHE A 292 -33.79 -9.00 -37.79
N ALA A 293 -32.72 -8.22 -37.95
CA ALA A 293 -32.71 -6.77 -38.03
C ALA A 293 -33.43 -6.10 -36.83
N GLY A 294 -34.13 -4.99 -37.09
CA GLY A 294 -34.95 -4.25 -36.13
C GLY A 294 -36.04 -5.04 -35.37
N LYS A 295 -36.25 -6.33 -35.66
CA LYS A 295 -37.42 -7.09 -35.18
C LYS A 295 -37.17 -7.99 -33.98
N LEU A 296 -35.91 -8.22 -33.61
CA LEU A 296 -35.55 -9.08 -32.49
C LEU A 296 -34.71 -8.32 -31.47
N LEU A 297 -35.19 -8.27 -30.23
CA LEU A 297 -34.51 -7.61 -29.11
C LEU A 297 -33.98 -8.65 -28.12
N PHE A 298 -32.70 -8.57 -27.78
CA PHE A 298 -32.12 -9.29 -26.66
C PHE A 298 -32.10 -8.43 -25.40
N VAL A 299 -32.55 -9.00 -24.28
CA VAL A 299 -32.41 -8.44 -22.94
C VAL A 299 -31.61 -9.44 -22.10
N GLY A 300 -30.41 -9.05 -21.66
CA GLY A 300 -29.57 -9.83 -20.76
C GLY A 300 -29.60 -9.25 -19.34
N THR A 301 -29.53 -10.10 -18.31
CA THR A 301 -29.40 -9.66 -16.93
C THR A 301 -28.03 -10.00 -16.33
N GLY A 302 -27.51 -9.11 -15.47
CA GLY A 302 -26.24 -9.29 -14.78
C GLY A 302 -26.17 -8.55 -13.44
N GLN A 303 -25.25 -8.96 -12.57
CA GLN A 303 -25.04 -8.31 -11.27
C GLN A 303 -24.32 -6.95 -11.41
N THR A 304 -23.38 -6.86 -12.35
CA THR A 304 -22.62 -5.63 -12.61
C THR A 304 -23.07 -4.99 -13.91
N ALA A 305 -22.81 -3.69 -14.05
CA ALA A 305 -22.88 -3.02 -15.35
C ALA A 305 -22.05 -3.78 -16.39
N ILE A 306 -22.42 -3.69 -17.67
CA ILE A 306 -21.75 -4.40 -18.78
C ILE A 306 -20.26 -4.06 -18.89
N THR A 307 -19.84 -2.92 -18.34
CA THR A 307 -18.43 -2.47 -18.30
C THR A 307 -17.67 -2.93 -17.05
N GLY A 308 -18.35 -3.57 -16.10
CA GLY A 308 -17.85 -3.87 -14.76
C GLY A 308 -16.74 -4.92 -14.71
N THR A 309 -16.74 -5.90 -15.63
CA THR A 309 -15.71 -6.95 -15.68
C THR A 309 -15.07 -7.07 -17.07
N PRO A 310 -13.83 -7.57 -17.18
CA PRO A 310 -13.17 -7.77 -18.48
C PRO A 310 -13.95 -8.68 -19.44
N SER A 311 -14.59 -9.74 -18.92
CA SER A 311 -15.41 -10.66 -19.73
C SER A 311 -16.67 -9.98 -20.25
N LEU A 312 -17.35 -9.16 -19.43
CA LEU A 312 -18.56 -8.43 -19.85
C LEU A 312 -18.28 -7.28 -20.81
N ARG A 313 -17.13 -6.59 -20.70
CA ARG A 313 -16.78 -5.50 -21.63
C ARG A 313 -16.78 -5.92 -23.10
N ARG A 314 -16.55 -7.20 -23.39
CA ARG A 314 -16.63 -7.76 -24.76
C ARG A 314 -18.04 -7.71 -25.33
N LEU A 315 -19.05 -7.80 -24.47
CA LEU A 315 -20.47 -7.73 -24.81
C LEU A 315 -20.99 -6.29 -24.92
N ALA A 316 -20.24 -5.28 -24.45
CA ALA A 316 -20.69 -3.88 -24.44
C ALA A 316 -21.01 -3.32 -25.83
N GLY A 317 -20.36 -3.83 -26.89
CA GLY A 317 -20.68 -3.45 -28.26
C GLY A 317 -22.00 -4.02 -28.80
N ARG A 318 -22.58 -5.02 -28.12
CA ARG A 318 -23.85 -5.66 -28.50
C ARG A 318 -24.99 -5.26 -27.56
N PHE A 319 -24.69 -5.04 -26.28
CA PHE A 319 -25.63 -4.55 -25.28
C PHE A 319 -25.34 -3.08 -24.96
N THR A 320 -25.73 -2.18 -25.86
CA THR A 320 -25.44 -0.74 -25.73
C THR A 320 -26.46 0.01 -24.88
N VAL A 321 -27.61 -0.59 -24.58
CA VAL A 321 -28.64 0.01 -23.71
C VAL A 321 -28.48 -0.54 -22.30
N GLY A 322 -28.11 0.31 -21.35
CA GLY A 322 -27.96 -0.07 -19.94
C GLY A 322 -29.16 0.35 -19.10
N VAL A 323 -29.71 -0.57 -18.31
CA VAL A 323 -30.71 -0.30 -17.27
C VAL A 323 -30.12 -0.73 -15.93
N GLU A 324 -29.83 0.24 -15.06
CA GLU A 324 -29.20 -0.03 -13.77
C GLU A 324 -30.20 0.13 -12.62
N LEU A 325 -30.47 -0.97 -11.92
CA LEU A 325 -31.36 -1.01 -10.76
C LEU A 325 -30.59 -0.71 -9.48
N SER A 326 -31.20 0.09 -8.61
CA SER A 326 -30.60 0.62 -7.39
C SER A 326 -31.31 0.13 -6.12
N ASP A 327 -30.71 0.37 -4.95
CA ASP A 327 -31.32 0.03 -3.65
C ASP A 327 -32.63 0.76 -3.39
N ALA A 328 -32.75 2.01 -3.90
CA ALA A 328 -33.94 2.83 -3.73
C ALA A 328 -35.20 2.18 -4.35
N ASP A 329 -35.02 1.36 -5.39
CA ASP A 329 -36.12 0.65 -6.05
C ASP A 329 -36.68 -0.44 -5.12
N VAL A 330 -35.81 -1.14 -4.38
CA VAL A 330 -36.22 -2.18 -3.40
C VAL A 330 -36.99 -1.56 -2.24
N ASP A 331 -36.52 -0.42 -1.74
CA ASP A 331 -37.19 0.30 -0.65
C ASP A 331 -38.58 0.79 -1.06
N SER A 332 -38.73 1.30 -2.28
CA SER A 332 -40.05 1.70 -2.83
C SER A 332 -41.00 0.51 -2.90
N VAL A 333 -40.52 -0.66 -3.36
CA VAL A 333 -41.30 -1.90 -3.40
C VAL A 333 -41.72 -2.33 -2.00
N ILE A 334 -40.81 -2.36 -1.02
CA ILE A 334 -41.16 -2.72 0.37
C ILE A 334 -42.24 -1.78 0.92
N ARG A 335 -42.09 -0.48 0.70
CA ARG A 335 -43.03 0.55 1.21
C ARG A 335 -44.41 0.45 0.58
N LYS A 336 -44.50 0.20 -0.73
CA LYS A 336 -45.77 0.15 -1.47
C LYS A 336 -46.42 -1.23 -1.49
N VAL A 337 -45.64 -2.29 -1.40
CA VAL A 337 -46.15 -3.66 -1.39
C VAL A 337 -46.41 -4.09 0.05
N ILE A 338 -45.41 -4.14 0.92
CA ILE A 338 -45.57 -4.71 2.28
C ILE A 338 -46.08 -3.68 3.28
N LEU A 339 -45.52 -2.47 3.27
CA LEU A 339 -45.77 -1.47 4.31
C LEU A 339 -46.85 -0.46 3.93
N ALA A 340 -47.60 -0.69 2.86
CA ALA A 340 -48.62 0.25 2.37
C ALA A 340 -49.56 0.68 3.51
N LYS A 341 -49.70 2.00 3.69
CA LYS A 341 -50.48 2.61 4.78
C LYS A 341 -51.83 3.10 4.29
N LYS A 342 -52.85 2.99 5.14
CA LYS A 342 -54.13 3.70 4.94
C LYS A 342 -53.87 5.21 4.92
N PRO A 343 -54.47 5.98 4.00
CA PRO A 343 -54.28 7.43 3.94
C PRO A 343 -54.57 8.14 5.27
N GLY A 344 -55.61 7.73 5.98
CA GLY A 344 -55.99 8.31 7.28
C GLY A 344 -55.05 7.98 8.45
N ALA A 345 -54.17 6.98 8.32
CA ALA A 345 -53.24 6.60 9.38
C ALA A 345 -51.90 7.37 9.31
N ARG A 346 -51.54 7.92 8.15
CA ARG A 346 -50.25 8.60 7.93
C ARG A 346 -49.98 9.75 8.91
N PRO A 347 -50.92 10.69 9.15
CA PRO A 347 -50.66 11.81 10.05
C PRO A 347 -50.33 11.38 11.48
N SER A 348 -50.97 10.33 11.98
CA SER A 348 -50.69 9.79 13.31
C SER A 348 -49.28 9.21 13.39
N ILE A 349 -48.84 8.46 12.36
CA ILE A 349 -47.48 7.91 12.29
C ILE A 349 -46.46 9.05 12.25
N GLU A 350 -46.67 10.06 11.40
CA GLU A 350 -45.80 11.22 11.27
C GLU A 350 -45.67 11.98 12.59
N GLN A 351 -46.78 12.20 13.29
CA GLN A 351 -46.78 12.86 14.60
C GLN A 351 -45.97 12.06 15.62
N THR A 352 -46.18 10.75 15.71
CA THR A 352 -45.42 9.89 16.64
C THR A 352 -43.93 9.87 16.29
N MET A 353 -43.57 9.75 15.02
CA MET A 353 -42.17 9.75 14.60
C MET A 353 -41.50 11.11 14.85
N THR A 354 -42.19 12.22 14.59
CA THR A 354 -41.69 13.58 14.83
C THR A 354 -41.47 13.84 16.32
N ALA A 355 -42.40 13.41 17.17
CA ALA A 355 -42.27 13.53 18.63
C ALA A 355 -41.04 12.78 19.18
N ASN A 356 -40.57 11.74 18.49
CA ASN A 356 -39.44 10.91 18.89
C ASN A 356 -38.20 11.10 17.97
N LEU A 357 -38.16 12.16 17.15
CA LEU A 357 -37.10 12.38 16.17
C LEU A 357 -35.71 12.47 16.81
N GLY A 358 -35.61 13.02 18.03
CA GLY A 358 -34.34 13.12 18.76
C GLY A 358 -33.74 11.74 19.09
N GLU A 359 -34.57 10.77 19.47
CA GLU A 359 -34.13 9.39 19.71
C GLU A 359 -33.68 8.72 18.42
N VAL A 360 -34.47 8.85 17.34
CA VAL A 360 -34.15 8.26 16.02
C VAL A 360 -32.88 8.86 15.42
N SER A 361 -32.70 10.19 15.51
CA SER A 361 -31.55 10.90 14.92
C SER A 361 -30.22 10.56 15.59
N ARG A 362 -30.26 10.09 16.85
CA ARG A 362 -29.09 9.68 17.63
C ARG A 362 -28.56 8.32 17.18
N HIS A 363 -29.40 7.45 16.62
CA HIS A 363 -29.04 6.07 16.30
C HIS A 363 -27.87 6.00 15.30
N LEU A 364 -26.81 5.31 15.70
CA LEU A 364 -25.60 5.07 14.88
C LEU A 364 -24.90 6.34 14.37
N ALA A 365 -25.00 7.46 15.11
CA ALA A 365 -24.32 8.70 14.76
C ALA A 365 -22.81 8.48 14.51
N GLY A 366 -22.30 9.02 13.41
CA GLY A 366 -20.91 8.83 12.98
C GLY A 366 -20.65 7.64 12.06
N THR A 367 -21.68 6.86 11.70
CA THR A 367 -21.62 5.80 10.67
C THR A 367 -22.31 6.22 9.39
N THR A 368 -22.06 5.52 8.27
CA THR A 368 -22.77 5.76 7.01
C THR A 368 -24.25 5.31 7.04
N LEU A 369 -24.63 4.53 8.05
CA LEU A 369 -25.98 4.00 8.29
C LEU A 369 -26.88 4.97 9.07
N ALA A 370 -26.28 6.00 9.70
CA ALA A 370 -26.96 6.97 10.54
C ALA A 370 -28.17 7.61 9.85
N HIS A 371 -29.14 8.07 10.64
CA HIS A 371 -30.31 8.81 10.17
C HIS A 371 -29.91 10.04 9.32
N ARG A 372 -30.68 10.31 8.26
CA ARG A 372 -30.50 11.44 7.32
C ARG A 372 -31.76 12.28 7.27
N GLN A 373 -31.64 13.57 6.96
CA GLN A 373 -32.79 14.47 6.87
C GLN A 373 -33.79 14.04 5.80
N ASP A 374 -33.32 13.50 4.68
CA ASP A 374 -34.17 12.99 3.60
C ASP A 374 -35.03 11.79 4.04
N ASP A 375 -34.61 11.06 5.08
CA ASP A 375 -35.37 9.91 5.59
C ASP A 375 -36.72 10.34 6.20
N VAL A 376 -36.85 11.59 6.65
CA VAL A 376 -38.05 12.11 7.35
C VAL A 376 -39.29 12.05 6.45
N ALA A 377 -39.13 12.30 5.15
CA ALA A 377 -40.23 12.23 4.18
C ALA A 377 -40.82 10.82 4.05
N ASP A 378 -40.02 9.80 4.39
CA ASP A 378 -40.37 8.39 4.24
C ASP A 378 -40.78 7.71 5.55
N PHE A 379 -40.77 8.42 6.67
CA PHE A 379 -41.07 7.83 8.00
C PHE A 379 -42.43 7.13 8.04
N ALA A 380 -43.48 7.76 7.52
CA ALA A 380 -44.81 7.17 7.51
C ALA A 380 -44.86 5.90 6.65
N ALA A 381 -44.16 5.92 5.50
CA ALA A 381 -44.15 4.82 4.54
C ALA A 381 -43.30 3.63 5.02
N GLY A 382 -42.18 3.90 5.70
CA GLY A 382 -41.24 2.88 6.21
C GLY A 382 -41.61 2.30 7.58
N TYR A 383 -42.46 2.96 8.37
CA TYR A 383 -42.85 2.49 9.69
C TYR A 383 -43.46 1.07 9.63
N PRO A 384 -43.14 0.14 10.57
CA PRO A 384 -42.38 0.31 11.82
C PRO A 384 -40.88 0.03 11.70
N ILE A 385 -40.30 0.01 10.49
CA ILE A 385 -38.87 -0.20 10.28
C ILE A 385 -38.20 1.17 10.18
N LEU A 386 -37.26 1.45 11.09
CA LEU A 386 -36.49 2.69 11.01
C LEU A 386 -35.52 2.65 9.82
N PRO A 387 -35.25 3.78 9.14
CA PRO A 387 -34.29 3.87 8.04
C PRO A 387 -32.91 3.28 8.39
N VAL A 388 -32.44 3.54 9.61
CA VAL A 388 -31.17 3.02 10.14
C VAL A 388 -31.18 1.48 10.22
N ARG A 389 -32.30 0.88 10.63
CA ARG A 389 -32.48 -0.59 10.70
C ARG A 389 -32.49 -1.20 9.31
N ARG A 390 -33.16 -0.52 8.38
CA ARG A 390 -33.25 -0.96 6.99
C ARG A 390 -31.86 -1.01 6.34
N ARG A 391 -31.11 0.09 6.41
CA ARG A 391 -29.73 0.17 5.91
C ARG A 391 -28.81 -0.85 6.58
N PHE A 392 -28.96 -1.07 7.90
CA PHE A 392 -28.21 -2.09 8.62
C PHE A 392 -28.52 -3.50 8.11
N TRP A 393 -29.80 -3.85 7.95
CA TRP A 393 -30.20 -5.16 7.42
C TRP A 393 -29.68 -5.39 6.00
N GLU A 394 -29.80 -4.40 5.12
CA GLU A 394 -29.28 -4.48 3.74
C GLU A 394 -27.78 -4.72 3.72
N SER A 395 -27.03 -3.90 4.45
CA SER A 395 -25.57 -3.98 4.51
C SER A 395 -25.11 -5.32 5.08
N THR A 396 -25.78 -5.81 6.12
CA THR A 396 -25.46 -7.08 6.77
C THR A 396 -25.80 -8.27 5.90
N LEU A 397 -26.97 -8.28 5.24
CA LEU A 397 -27.37 -9.36 4.34
C LEU A 397 -26.37 -9.55 3.20
N ARG A 398 -25.79 -8.45 2.67
CA ARG A 398 -24.74 -8.53 1.62
C ARG A 398 -23.49 -9.26 2.08
N VAL A 399 -23.17 -9.14 3.37
CA VAL A 399 -21.99 -9.77 3.95
C VAL A 399 -22.24 -11.24 4.28
N LEU A 400 -23.47 -11.61 4.64
CA LEU A 400 -23.83 -12.98 5.01
C LEU A 400 -24.03 -13.92 3.81
N ASP A 401 -24.19 -13.40 2.59
CA ASP A 401 -24.41 -14.19 1.38
C ASP A 401 -23.19 -14.14 0.44
N GLU A 402 -22.13 -14.86 0.81
CA GLU A 402 -20.87 -14.91 0.06
C GLU A 402 -21.00 -15.60 -1.32
N SER A 403 -22.07 -16.37 -1.51
CA SER A 403 -22.30 -17.20 -2.70
C SER A 403 -22.99 -16.45 -3.86
N GLY A 404 -23.53 -15.25 -3.60
CA GLY A 404 -24.24 -14.46 -4.62
C GLY A 404 -25.47 -15.16 -5.21
N THR A 405 -26.08 -16.10 -4.47
CA THR A 405 -27.23 -16.89 -4.92
C THR A 405 -28.49 -16.06 -5.12
N GLU A 406 -29.44 -16.58 -5.90
CA GLU A 406 -30.73 -15.97 -6.29
C GLU A 406 -31.62 -15.37 -5.15
N ALA A 407 -31.21 -15.48 -3.87
CA ALA A 407 -32.08 -15.38 -2.71
C ALA A 407 -32.11 -14.05 -1.92
N MET A 408 -31.26 -13.03 -2.15
CA MET A 408 -31.26 -11.82 -1.28
C MET A 408 -32.54 -10.95 -1.29
N LEU A 409 -33.15 -10.62 -2.45
CA LEU A 409 -34.40 -9.82 -2.45
C LEU A 409 -35.55 -10.59 -1.80
N ARG A 410 -35.64 -11.87 -2.17
CA ARG A 410 -36.60 -12.84 -1.65
C ARG A 410 -36.51 -12.91 -0.13
N ASN A 411 -35.28 -13.03 0.39
CA ASN A 411 -35.01 -12.99 1.83
C ASN A 411 -35.44 -11.65 2.43
N GLN A 412 -35.20 -10.51 1.78
CA GLN A 412 -35.56 -9.20 2.33
C GLN A 412 -37.06 -8.94 2.41
N LEU A 413 -37.83 -9.16 1.33
CA LEU A 413 -39.28 -8.97 1.35
C LEU A 413 -39.95 -9.95 2.32
N SER A 414 -39.57 -11.22 2.28
CA SER A 414 -40.13 -12.23 3.18
C SER A 414 -39.73 -11.99 4.64
N MET A 415 -38.49 -11.60 4.91
CA MET A 415 -38.03 -11.24 6.27
C MET A 415 -38.77 -10.00 6.78
N VAL A 416 -38.90 -8.94 5.95
CA VAL A 416 -39.64 -7.73 6.34
C VAL A 416 -41.10 -8.06 6.63
N HIS A 417 -41.74 -8.89 5.80
CA HIS A 417 -43.11 -9.33 6.02
C HIS A 417 -43.25 -10.09 7.36
N ARG A 418 -42.39 -11.08 7.63
CA ARG A 418 -42.38 -11.82 8.91
C ARG A 418 -42.06 -10.92 10.10
N ALA A 419 -41.11 -10.00 9.96
CA ALA A 419 -40.75 -9.05 11.02
C ALA A 419 -41.93 -8.15 11.36
N VAL A 420 -42.64 -7.61 10.37
CA VAL A 420 -43.83 -6.78 10.60
C VAL A 420 -44.93 -7.55 11.34
N GLN A 421 -45.11 -8.84 11.04
CA GLN A 421 -46.08 -9.69 11.72
C GLN A 421 -45.84 -9.79 13.23
N THR A 422 -44.58 -9.70 13.70
CA THR A 422 -44.26 -9.76 15.14
C THR A 422 -44.62 -8.47 15.89
N ASN A 423 -44.98 -7.39 15.19
CA ASN A 423 -45.20 -6.06 15.77
C ASN A 423 -46.65 -5.55 15.58
N LEU A 424 -47.57 -6.38 15.07
CA LEU A 424 -48.94 -5.97 14.73
C LEU A 424 -49.78 -5.55 15.95
N GLU A 425 -49.62 -6.25 17.07
CA GLU A 425 -50.41 -6.03 18.30
C GLU A 425 -49.81 -4.96 19.23
N ARG A 426 -48.75 -4.27 18.80
CA ARG A 426 -48.11 -3.21 19.57
C ARG A 426 -48.73 -1.85 19.25
N GLY A 427 -48.62 -0.92 20.19
CA GLY A 427 -49.08 0.47 20.00
C GLY A 427 -48.17 1.26 19.07
N LEU A 428 -48.72 2.33 18.48
CA LEU A 428 -47.94 3.27 17.66
C LEU A 428 -46.74 3.83 18.44
N GLY A 429 -45.56 3.84 17.80
CA GLY A 429 -44.28 4.17 18.45
C GLY A 429 -43.42 2.94 18.77
N ASN A 430 -43.98 1.74 18.64
CA ASN A 430 -43.22 0.50 18.73
C ASN A 430 -42.64 0.12 17.35
N VAL A 431 -41.31 0.03 17.28
CA VAL A 431 -40.51 -0.23 16.07
C VAL A 431 -39.83 -1.59 16.11
N LEU A 432 -39.39 -2.05 14.94
CA LEU A 432 -38.67 -3.32 14.81
C LEU A 432 -37.19 -3.17 15.18
N PRO A 433 -36.64 -4.09 15.99
CA PRO A 433 -35.23 -4.04 16.35
C PRO A 433 -34.37 -4.73 15.29
N ALA A 434 -33.09 -4.39 15.20
CA ALA A 434 -32.22 -4.92 14.14
C ALA A 434 -31.83 -6.39 14.33
N ASP A 435 -31.89 -6.91 15.57
CA ASP A 435 -31.49 -8.27 15.91
C ASP A 435 -32.36 -9.35 15.26
N TYR A 436 -33.58 -8.99 14.82
CA TYR A 436 -34.48 -9.89 14.11
C TYR A 436 -33.80 -10.63 12.94
N LEU A 437 -32.94 -9.92 12.20
CA LEU A 437 -32.21 -10.50 11.06
C LEU A 437 -31.34 -11.70 11.48
N TYR A 438 -30.73 -11.66 12.67
CA TYR A 438 -29.90 -12.75 13.18
C TYR A 438 -30.75 -14.00 13.37
N PHE A 439 -31.86 -13.90 14.09
CA PHE A 439 -32.71 -15.05 14.42
C PHE A 439 -33.45 -15.60 13.19
N ASP A 440 -33.93 -14.74 12.29
CA ASP A 440 -34.55 -15.17 11.03
C ASP A 440 -33.56 -15.96 10.14
N SER A 441 -32.27 -15.63 10.24
CA SER A 441 -31.22 -16.24 9.42
C SER A 441 -30.40 -17.31 10.14
N ALA A 442 -30.59 -17.54 11.44
CA ALA A 442 -29.67 -18.29 12.29
C ALA A 442 -29.46 -19.74 11.81
N ASP A 443 -30.53 -20.48 11.51
CA ASP A 443 -30.43 -21.86 11.03
C ASP A 443 -29.78 -21.95 9.64
N ARG A 444 -30.01 -20.94 8.79
CA ARG A 444 -29.36 -20.86 7.48
C ARG A 444 -27.87 -20.59 7.64
N MET A 445 -27.49 -19.66 8.52
CA MET A 445 -26.10 -19.34 8.81
C MET A 445 -25.37 -20.53 9.45
N LEU A 446 -26.04 -21.33 10.28
CA LEU A 446 -25.49 -22.56 10.84
C LEU A 446 -25.23 -23.62 9.76
N ARG A 447 -26.21 -23.87 8.88
CA ARG A 447 -26.08 -24.83 7.77
C ARG A 447 -24.97 -24.46 6.79
N THR A 448 -24.82 -23.16 6.53
CA THR A 448 -23.77 -22.61 5.64
C THR A 448 -22.43 -22.40 6.35
N ARG A 449 -22.32 -22.79 7.63
CA ARG A 449 -21.11 -22.67 8.48
C ARG A 449 -20.62 -21.23 8.69
N VAL A 450 -21.47 -20.24 8.43
CA VAL A 450 -21.19 -18.82 8.71
C VAL A 450 -21.33 -18.52 10.21
N LEU A 451 -22.31 -19.15 10.87
CA LEU A 451 -22.56 -19.01 12.31
C LEU A 451 -21.98 -20.21 13.07
N PRO A 452 -21.07 -20.01 14.04
CA PRO A 452 -20.58 -21.08 14.89
C PRO A 452 -21.69 -21.77 15.68
N ARG A 453 -21.62 -23.10 15.77
CA ARG A 453 -22.62 -23.93 16.45
C ARG A 453 -22.80 -23.55 17.93
N THR A 454 -21.71 -23.28 18.64
CA THR A 454 -21.74 -22.88 20.05
C THR A 454 -22.49 -21.56 20.27
N VAL A 455 -22.29 -20.58 19.37
CA VAL A 455 -22.99 -19.28 19.40
C VAL A 455 -24.48 -19.48 19.10
N HIS A 456 -24.81 -20.29 18.09
CA HIS A 456 -26.20 -20.63 17.75
C HIS A 456 -26.92 -21.29 18.94
N GLU A 457 -26.38 -22.40 19.47
CA GLU A 457 -27.03 -23.17 20.54
C GLU A 457 -27.28 -22.33 21.80
N LYS A 458 -26.32 -21.51 22.23
CA LYS A 458 -26.49 -20.63 23.40
C LYS A 458 -27.46 -19.50 23.15
N THR A 459 -27.36 -18.80 22.02
CA THR A 459 -28.28 -17.69 21.73
C THR A 459 -29.72 -18.17 21.58
N MET A 460 -29.95 -19.38 21.04
CA MET A 460 -31.28 -20.00 21.00
C MET A 460 -31.77 -20.38 22.41
N SER A 461 -30.92 -21.00 23.23
CA SER A 461 -31.29 -21.36 24.60
C SER A 461 -31.63 -20.15 25.48
N TRP A 462 -30.88 -19.06 25.36
CA TRP A 462 -31.12 -17.83 26.13
C TRP A 462 -32.40 -17.10 25.68
N LEU A 463 -32.87 -17.32 24.45
CA LEU A 463 -34.09 -16.71 23.94
C LEU A 463 -35.35 -17.24 24.66
N ASP A 464 -35.30 -18.48 25.16
CA ASP A 464 -36.37 -19.10 25.96
C ASP A 464 -36.19 -18.86 27.47
N GLY A 465 -35.16 -18.11 27.87
CA GLY A 465 -34.82 -17.83 29.27
C GLY A 465 -35.52 -16.60 29.86
N SER A 466 -34.91 -16.08 30.92
CA SER A 466 -35.27 -14.82 31.59
C SER A 466 -35.14 -13.60 30.68
N ALA A 467 -35.69 -12.44 31.10
CA ALA A 467 -35.59 -11.20 30.32
C ALA A 467 -34.14 -10.74 30.07
N ASP A 468 -33.25 -10.98 31.04
CA ASP A 468 -31.82 -10.66 30.90
C ASP A 468 -31.12 -11.63 29.93
N GLU A 469 -31.45 -12.92 29.99
CA GLU A 469 -30.95 -13.92 29.02
C GLU A 469 -31.45 -13.61 27.61
N GLN A 470 -32.73 -13.24 27.44
CA GLN A 470 -33.28 -12.81 26.16
C GLN A 470 -32.55 -11.57 25.62
N LEU A 471 -32.31 -10.56 26.46
CA LEU A 471 -31.57 -9.38 26.06
C LEU A 471 -30.12 -9.72 25.68
N GLN A 472 -29.47 -10.61 26.44
CA GLN A 472 -28.13 -11.10 26.16
C GLN A 472 -28.07 -11.86 24.83
N ALA A 473 -29.04 -12.73 24.53
CA ALA A 473 -29.16 -13.44 23.26
C ALA A 473 -29.24 -12.46 22.08
N ARG A 474 -30.14 -11.49 22.17
CA ARG A 474 -30.37 -10.47 21.13
C ARG A 474 -29.14 -9.60 20.91
N ALA A 475 -28.47 -9.19 21.99
CA ALA A 475 -27.24 -8.42 21.91
C ALA A 475 -26.08 -9.23 21.31
N CYS A 476 -25.90 -10.51 21.69
CA CYS A 476 -24.89 -11.39 21.10
C CYS A 476 -25.12 -11.60 19.60
N GLY A 477 -26.38 -11.80 19.19
CA GLY A 477 -26.74 -11.89 17.77
C GLY A 477 -26.32 -10.64 16.98
N LEU A 478 -26.56 -9.44 17.55
CA LEU A 478 -26.10 -8.20 16.92
C LEU A 478 -24.58 -8.04 16.92
N VAL A 479 -23.87 -8.42 18.00
CA VAL A 479 -22.40 -8.39 18.01
C VAL A 479 -21.85 -9.25 16.87
N PHE A 480 -22.39 -10.45 16.69
CA PHE A 480 -22.02 -11.33 15.57
C PHE A 480 -22.25 -10.64 14.21
N LEU A 481 -23.45 -10.10 13.97
CA LEU A 481 -23.77 -9.41 12.71
C LEU A 481 -22.87 -8.20 12.46
N ILE A 482 -22.61 -7.38 13.48
CA ILE A 482 -21.75 -6.20 13.38
C ILE A 482 -20.30 -6.61 13.12
N ASN A 483 -19.77 -7.63 13.81
CA ASN A 483 -18.41 -8.10 13.58
C ASN A 483 -18.22 -8.63 12.15
N LYS A 484 -19.20 -9.36 11.60
CA LYS A 484 -19.17 -9.78 10.19
C LYS A 484 -19.19 -8.57 9.26
N LEU A 485 -20.10 -7.62 9.51
CA LEU A 485 -20.23 -6.41 8.70
C LEU A 485 -18.96 -5.55 8.70
N SER A 486 -18.39 -5.27 9.88
CA SER A 486 -17.19 -4.45 10.04
C SER A 486 -15.91 -5.14 9.55
N GLY A 487 -15.87 -6.49 9.63
CA GLY A 487 -14.79 -7.30 9.08
C GLY A 487 -14.67 -7.20 7.56
N ARG A 488 -15.80 -7.16 6.84
CA ARG A 488 -15.83 -7.06 5.37
C ARG A 488 -15.92 -5.64 4.83
N ASN A 489 -16.59 -4.71 5.53
CA ASN A 489 -16.79 -3.35 5.06
C ASN A 489 -16.42 -2.32 6.14
N LYS A 490 -15.14 -1.90 6.10
CA LYS A 490 -14.60 -0.91 7.05
C LYS A 490 -15.10 0.52 6.83
N GLU A 491 -15.61 0.84 5.63
CA GLU A 491 -16.08 2.18 5.29
C GLU A 491 -17.37 2.57 6.02
N ILE A 492 -18.12 1.58 6.52
CA ILE A 492 -19.36 1.82 7.26
C ILE A 492 -19.08 2.52 8.61
N GLY A 493 -17.93 2.24 9.23
CA GLY A 493 -17.54 2.80 10.52
C GLY A 493 -18.31 2.27 11.73
N ILE A 494 -19.14 1.23 11.55
CA ILE A 494 -19.89 0.60 12.65
C ILE A 494 -18.98 -0.27 13.52
N ARG A 495 -19.16 -0.19 14.85
CA ARG A 495 -18.43 -0.98 15.85
C ARG A 495 -19.40 -1.56 16.87
N ALA A 496 -19.13 -2.76 17.36
CA ALA A 496 -20.01 -3.45 18.31
C ALA A 496 -19.83 -2.90 19.73
N THR A 497 -20.27 -1.67 19.98
CA THR A 497 -20.24 -1.04 21.32
C THR A 497 -21.59 -1.15 22.02
N ALA A 498 -21.64 -1.04 23.35
CA ALA A 498 -22.90 -1.06 24.11
C ALA A 498 -23.90 0.00 23.60
N ASP A 499 -23.40 1.17 23.20
CA ASP A 499 -24.19 2.24 22.62
C ASP A 499 -24.80 1.87 21.26
N THR A 500 -24.01 1.25 20.39
CA THR A 500 -24.45 0.77 19.07
C THR A 500 -25.51 -0.31 19.21
N LEU A 501 -25.31 -1.25 20.14
CA LEU A 501 -26.25 -2.33 20.41
C LEU A 501 -27.56 -1.77 20.99
N ALA A 502 -27.49 -0.84 21.94
CA ALA A 502 -28.66 -0.17 22.47
C ALA A 502 -29.45 0.52 21.36
N ASP A 503 -28.75 1.30 20.51
CA ASP A 503 -29.35 2.00 19.38
C ASP A 503 -30.06 1.05 18.43
N LEU A 504 -29.55 -0.18 18.22
CA LEU A 504 -30.11 -1.21 17.35
C LEU A 504 -31.23 -2.06 17.99
N LEU A 505 -31.29 -2.13 19.32
CA LEU A 505 -32.23 -2.94 20.09
C LEU A 505 -33.49 -2.21 20.53
N VAL A 506 -33.52 -0.86 20.47
CA VAL A 506 -34.71 -0.07 20.82
C VAL A 506 -35.93 -0.55 20.02
N THR A 507 -36.99 -0.91 20.75
CA THR A 507 -38.31 -1.28 20.20
C THR A 507 -39.43 -0.31 20.58
N ASP A 508 -39.25 0.51 21.61
CA ASP A 508 -40.23 1.50 22.08
C ASP A 508 -39.58 2.90 22.03
N LEU A 509 -39.97 3.72 21.04
CA LEU A 509 -39.37 5.03 20.82
C LEU A 509 -39.61 6.00 21.98
N PRO A 510 -40.84 6.14 22.53
CA PRO A 510 -41.08 6.91 23.75
C PRO A 510 -40.23 6.53 24.96
N ALA A 511 -39.98 5.24 25.17
CA ALA A 511 -39.14 4.77 26.28
C ALA A 511 -37.63 5.05 26.06
N GLY A 512 -37.20 5.13 24.80
CA GLY A 512 -35.82 5.40 24.40
C GLY A 512 -34.83 4.29 24.76
N SER A 513 -33.53 4.58 24.63
CA SER A 513 -32.45 3.59 24.84
C SER A 513 -31.80 3.60 26.22
N ALA A 514 -32.19 4.51 27.12
CA ALA A 514 -31.46 4.77 28.37
C ALA A 514 -31.31 3.54 29.27
N SER A 515 -32.38 2.74 29.40
CA SER A 515 -32.34 1.49 30.17
C SER A 515 -31.38 0.48 29.54
N LEU A 516 -31.45 0.28 28.21
CA LEU A 516 -30.56 -0.62 27.49
C LEU A 516 -29.09 -0.24 27.67
N ARG A 517 -28.76 1.06 27.57
CA ARG A 517 -27.39 1.58 27.76
C ARG A 517 -26.84 1.31 29.16
N SER A 518 -27.69 1.25 30.18
CA SER A 518 -27.30 0.95 31.56
C SER A 518 -27.12 -0.55 31.84
N THR A 519 -27.89 -1.41 31.16
CA THR A 519 -27.95 -2.85 31.44
C THR A 519 -26.98 -3.64 30.56
N LEU A 520 -26.85 -3.30 29.27
CA LEU A 520 -26.04 -4.05 28.30
C LEU A 520 -24.58 -4.26 28.74
N PRO A 521 -23.83 -3.26 29.24
CA PRO A 521 -22.46 -3.48 29.66
C PRO A 521 -22.31 -4.59 30.71
N LYS A 522 -23.25 -4.67 31.68
CA LYS A 522 -23.21 -5.68 32.75
C LYS A 522 -23.43 -7.10 32.21
N LEU A 523 -24.34 -7.25 31.26
CA LEU A 523 -24.65 -8.54 30.64
C LEU A 523 -23.53 -8.97 29.68
N LEU A 524 -23.00 -8.05 28.88
CA LEU A 524 -21.99 -8.37 27.86
C LEU A 524 -20.60 -8.61 28.48
N ASP A 525 -20.23 -7.86 29.52
CA ASP A 525 -18.94 -8.06 30.21
C ASP A 525 -18.90 -9.39 30.99
N SER A 526 -20.06 -9.98 31.31
CA SER A 526 -20.18 -11.30 31.96
C SER A 526 -20.48 -12.44 30.97
N CYS A 527 -20.61 -12.14 29.67
CA CYS A 527 -20.96 -13.12 28.66
C CYS A 527 -19.75 -13.93 28.19
N GLU A 528 -19.80 -15.24 28.39
CA GLU A 528 -18.76 -16.19 27.97
C GLU A 528 -18.57 -16.35 26.45
N LEU A 529 -19.49 -15.84 25.64
CA LEU A 529 -19.36 -15.83 24.18
C LEU A 529 -18.67 -14.56 23.66
N LEU A 530 -18.37 -13.59 24.53
CA LEU A 530 -17.90 -12.28 24.13
C LEU A 530 -16.56 -11.95 24.78
N ILE A 531 -15.69 -11.31 24.00
CA ILE A 531 -14.48 -10.65 24.48
C ILE A 531 -14.56 -9.16 24.20
N LYS A 532 -14.10 -8.35 25.16
CA LYS A 532 -14.04 -6.90 25.03
C LYS A 532 -12.62 -6.46 24.65
N VAL A 533 -12.48 -5.79 23.51
CA VAL A 533 -11.22 -5.24 23.01
C VAL A 533 -11.35 -3.72 22.95
N GLY A 534 -10.79 -3.02 23.94
CA GLY A 534 -11.07 -1.60 24.15
C GLY A 534 -12.54 -1.40 24.56
N ASP A 535 -13.31 -0.69 23.74
CA ASP A 535 -14.75 -0.46 23.93
C ASP A 535 -15.64 -1.32 23.01
N GLU A 536 -15.05 -2.21 22.21
CA GLU A 536 -15.76 -3.06 21.24
C GLU A 536 -15.91 -4.50 21.75
N TYR A 537 -17.10 -5.07 21.60
CA TYR A 537 -17.39 -6.48 21.85
C TYR A 537 -17.17 -7.32 20.60
N ARG A 538 -16.58 -8.50 20.77
CA ARG A 538 -16.36 -9.48 19.70
C ARG A 538 -16.79 -10.87 20.12
N ILE A 539 -17.28 -11.65 19.16
CA ILE A 539 -17.57 -13.07 19.39
C ILE A 539 -16.26 -13.81 19.68
N GLN A 540 -16.22 -14.51 20.80
CA GLN A 540 -15.12 -15.36 21.19
C GLN A 540 -15.26 -16.71 20.46
N THR A 541 -14.47 -16.88 19.40
CA THR A 541 -14.29 -18.18 18.73
C THR A 541 -13.29 -19.04 19.49
N GLU A 542 -13.31 -20.36 19.26
CA GLU A 542 -12.31 -21.27 19.84
C GLU A 542 -10.88 -20.85 19.45
N GLU A 543 -10.67 -20.43 18.19
CA GLU A 543 -9.43 -19.84 17.74
C GLU A 543 -9.10 -18.57 18.52
N SER A 544 -10.02 -17.61 18.65
CA SER A 544 -9.76 -16.36 19.36
C SER A 544 -9.40 -16.59 20.83
N ALA A 545 -10.09 -17.52 21.50
CA ALA A 545 -9.78 -17.92 22.87
C ALA A 545 -8.35 -18.50 22.95
N ALA A 546 -7.99 -19.40 22.05
CA ALA A 546 -6.68 -20.01 22.01
C ALA A 546 -5.56 -18.97 21.78
N TRP A 547 -5.79 -17.97 20.93
CA TRP A 547 -4.85 -16.85 20.73
C TRP A 547 -4.70 -15.99 21.99
N GLN A 548 -5.81 -15.73 22.70
CA GLN A 548 -5.81 -14.95 23.94
C GLN A 548 -5.15 -15.68 25.11
N ASP A 549 -5.33 -17.00 25.20
CA ASP A 549 -4.66 -17.85 26.19
C ASP A 549 -3.16 -17.86 25.98
N GLU A 550 -2.70 -17.99 24.72
CA GLU A 550 -1.28 -17.90 24.39
C GLU A 550 -0.70 -16.52 24.74
N PHE A 551 -1.41 -15.44 24.42
CA PHE A 551 -1.01 -14.08 24.80
C PHE A 551 -0.90 -13.91 26.33
N SER A 552 -1.91 -14.37 27.07
CA SER A 552 -1.92 -14.28 28.54
C SER A 552 -0.82 -15.12 29.18
N SER A 553 -0.54 -16.29 28.61
CA SER A 553 0.59 -17.15 28.99
C SER A 553 1.93 -16.46 28.76
N GLN A 554 2.17 -15.91 27.55
CA GLN A 554 3.40 -15.15 27.26
C GLN A 554 3.55 -13.93 28.17
N ARG A 555 2.47 -13.21 28.42
CA ARG A 555 2.45 -12.03 29.31
C ARG A 555 2.86 -12.40 30.73
N THR A 556 2.33 -13.51 31.25
CA THR A 556 2.66 -14.01 32.60
C THR A 556 4.12 -14.44 32.70
N LEU A 557 4.62 -15.15 31.68
CA LEU A 557 6.02 -15.57 31.61
C LEU A 557 6.97 -14.36 31.58
N LEU A 558 6.71 -13.39 30.71
CA LEU A 558 7.53 -12.19 30.56
C LEU A 558 7.47 -11.27 31.79
N ALA A 559 6.36 -11.27 32.52
CA ALA A 559 6.26 -10.53 33.78
C ALA A 559 7.27 -11.05 34.84
N GLY A 560 7.56 -12.35 34.84
CA GLY A 560 8.58 -12.98 35.69
C GLY A 560 10.03 -12.80 35.20
N GLU A 561 10.25 -12.46 33.93
CA GLU A 561 11.58 -12.34 33.31
C GLU A 561 12.07 -10.89 33.20
N ALA A 562 12.26 -10.23 34.35
CA ALA A 562 12.64 -8.80 34.40
C ALA A 562 13.86 -8.45 33.52
N HIS A 563 14.89 -9.29 33.52
CA HIS A 563 16.12 -9.08 32.74
C HIS A 563 15.89 -8.92 31.23
N ARG A 564 14.91 -9.63 30.64
CA ARG A 564 14.61 -9.53 29.20
C ARG A 564 13.90 -8.23 28.85
N ILE A 565 13.05 -7.75 29.75
CA ILE A 565 12.33 -6.47 29.58
C ILE A 565 13.30 -5.30 29.81
N ASP A 566 14.22 -5.42 30.77
CA ASP A 566 15.26 -4.42 30.99
C ASP A 566 16.22 -4.32 29.81
N ALA A 567 16.64 -5.46 29.23
CA ALA A 567 17.46 -5.47 28.03
C ALA A 567 16.75 -4.82 26.82
N GLU A 568 15.46 -5.13 26.62
CA GLU A 568 14.62 -4.52 25.58
C GLU A 568 14.52 -3.00 25.77
N ARG A 569 14.24 -2.55 26.99
CA ARG A 569 14.18 -1.13 27.34
C ARG A 569 15.50 -0.45 27.01
N ASN A 570 16.61 -0.99 27.50
CA ASN A 570 17.93 -0.38 27.33
C ASN A 570 18.30 -0.25 25.84
N ASP A 571 18.00 -1.28 25.04
CA ASP A 571 18.24 -1.23 23.60
C ASP A 571 17.36 -0.18 22.89
N ARG A 572 16.08 -0.07 23.28
CA ARG A 572 15.17 0.96 22.74
C ARG A 572 15.60 2.38 23.12
N VAL A 573 16.03 2.60 24.37
CA VAL A 573 16.60 3.89 24.81
C VAL A 573 17.82 4.24 23.95
N ARG A 574 18.75 3.30 23.77
CA ARG A 574 19.95 3.48 22.94
C ARG A 574 19.61 3.85 21.49
N ARG A 575 18.71 3.09 20.86
CA ARG A 575 18.25 3.38 19.48
C ARG A 575 17.57 4.75 19.39
N ARG A 576 16.74 5.11 20.37
CA ARG A 576 16.00 6.37 20.36
C ARG A 576 16.93 7.56 20.55
N VAL A 577 17.87 7.50 21.50
CA VAL A 577 18.94 8.49 21.67
C VAL A 577 19.76 8.62 20.38
N ALA A 578 20.21 7.52 19.79
CA ALA A 578 20.95 7.53 18.53
C ALA A 578 20.13 8.13 17.37
N SER A 579 18.80 7.90 17.33
CA SER A 579 17.92 8.46 16.30
C SER A 579 17.71 9.97 16.42
N ARG A 580 17.75 10.50 17.65
CA ARG A 580 17.70 11.94 17.94
C ARG A 580 19.04 12.61 17.69
N LEU A 581 20.14 11.89 17.93
CA LEU A 581 21.50 12.34 17.70
C LEU A 581 21.99 11.90 16.31
N LYS A 582 21.40 12.48 15.26
CA LYS A 582 21.80 12.23 13.87
C LYS A 582 23.19 12.79 13.53
N MET A 583 23.70 13.72 14.32
CA MET A 583 25.00 14.34 14.09
C MET A 583 26.12 13.50 14.70
N ARG A 584 26.95 12.90 13.85
CA ARG A 584 28.22 12.26 14.26
C ARG A 584 29.45 13.14 14.03
N THR A 585 29.27 14.24 13.29
CA THR A 585 30.36 15.15 12.89
C THR A 585 29.96 16.60 13.01
N LEU A 586 30.79 17.40 13.67
CA LEU A 586 30.67 18.85 13.84
C LEU A 586 31.79 19.57 13.09
N LEU A 587 31.51 20.71 12.46
CA LEU A 587 32.53 21.53 11.80
C LEU A 587 33.03 22.61 12.78
N GLN A 588 34.32 22.61 13.06
CA GLN A 588 34.96 23.59 13.96
C GLN A 588 35.60 24.73 13.15
N GLY A 589 35.24 25.98 13.50
CA GLY A 589 35.88 27.20 13.04
C GLY A 589 35.68 27.57 11.57
N ASP A 590 36.37 28.64 11.15
CA ASP A 590 36.40 29.13 9.78
C ASP A 590 37.11 28.16 8.82
N ALA A 591 38.07 27.38 9.33
CA ALA A 591 38.72 26.29 8.61
C ALA A 591 37.80 25.07 8.37
N LYS A 592 36.60 25.04 8.97
CA LYS A 592 35.59 23.97 8.84
C LYS A 592 36.16 22.58 9.08
N VAL A 593 36.94 22.40 10.15
CA VAL A 593 37.56 21.11 10.45
C VAL A 593 36.53 20.13 11.00
N SER A 594 36.39 18.97 10.37
CA SER A 594 35.43 17.93 10.79
C SER A 594 35.87 17.26 12.10
N ARG A 595 34.95 17.19 13.07
CA ARG A 595 35.14 16.62 14.41
C ARG A 595 34.14 15.54 14.69
N GLU A 596 34.62 14.33 14.98
CA GLU A 596 33.75 13.22 15.35
C GLU A 596 33.26 13.38 16.80
N ILE A 597 31.97 13.11 17.02
CA ILE A 597 31.34 13.04 18.33
C ILE A 597 30.95 11.58 18.56
N ALA A 598 31.59 10.94 19.53
CA ALA A 598 31.32 9.54 19.88
C ALA A 598 30.27 9.47 20.99
N ILE A 599 29.27 8.59 20.82
CA ILE A 599 28.23 8.35 21.83
C ILE A 599 28.55 7.03 22.52
N THR A 600 28.61 7.01 23.85
CA THR A 600 28.82 5.80 24.65
C THR A 600 27.71 5.63 25.69
N PHE A 601 27.35 4.37 25.93
CA PHE A 601 26.40 3.92 26.96
C PHE A 601 27.08 2.95 27.94
N ASP A 602 28.41 2.96 27.99
CA ASP A 602 29.19 2.07 28.83
C ASP A 602 29.11 2.50 30.30
N ALA A 603 29.42 1.57 31.20
CA ALA A 603 29.38 1.84 32.65
C ALA A 603 30.46 2.84 33.11
N GLN A 604 31.51 3.04 32.31
CA GLN A 604 32.60 3.97 32.57
C GLN A 604 32.92 4.75 31.30
N LEU A 605 33.37 5.99 31.48
CA LEU A 605 33.86 6.82 30.38
C LEU A 605 35.13 6.16 29.75
N PRO A 606 35.24 6.12 28.41
CA PRO A 606 36.41 5.58 27.72
C PRO A 606 37.73 6.22 28.16
N LYS A 607 38.82 5.44 28.15
CA LYS A 607 40.14 5.88 28.63
C LYS A 607 40.76 7.01 27.80
N ASP A 608 40.33 7.16 26.55
CA ASP A 608 40.77 8.18 25.59
C ASP A 608 39.84 9.42 25.58
N ALA A 609 38.97 9.56 26.58
CA ALA A 609 38.02 10.68 26.65
C ALA A 609 38.66 12.06 26.90
N ASP A 610 39.97 12.11 27.15
CA ASP A 610 40.78 13.34 27.16
C ASP A 610 41.25 13.75 25.75
N GLN A 611 41.17 12.86 24.76
CA GLN A 611 41.67 13.06 23.40
C GLN A 611 40.55 13.32 22.37
N ARG A 612 39.30 12.97 22.70
CA ARG A 612 38.13 13.03 21.80
C ARG A 612 36.88 13.45 22.56
N ILE A 613 35.84 13.84 21.81
CA ILE A 613 34.55 14.22 22.39
C ILE A 613 33.69 12.98 22.54
N TYR A 614 33.38 12.65 23.78
CA TYR A 614 32.41 11.63 24.13
C TYR A 614 31.14 12.25 24.73
N VAL A 615 30.00 11.80 24.21
CA VAL A 615 28.68 11.98 24.82
C VAL A 615 28.39 10.70 25.61
N TRP A 616 28.55 10.79 26.93
CA TRP A 616 28.30 9.68 27.84
C TRP A 616 26.85 9.71 28.33
N VAL A 617 26.05 8.79 27.81
CA VAL A 617 24.61 8.73 28.06
C VAL A 617 24.31 7.71 29.15
N ARG A 618 23.63 8.15 30.19
CA ARG A 618 23.20 7.35 31.34
C ARG A 618 21.71 7.54 31.58
N ASP A 619 21.06 6.52 32.10
CA ASP A 619 19.62 6.52 32.29
C ASP A 619 19.21 6.33 33.76
N GLY A 620 18.01 6.81 34.07
CA GLY A 620 17.41 6.77 35.41
C GLY A 620 17.04 5.38 35.92
N TRP A 621 17.12 4.35 35.08
CA TRP A 621 16.89 2.96 35.51
C TRP A 621 18.16 2.33 36.09
N ALA A 622 19.34 2.74 35.61
CA ALA A 622 20.63 2.27 36.12
C ALA A 622 21.32 3.24 37.09
N ASN A 623 21.07 4.55 36.97
CA ASN A 623 21.81 5.57 37.70
C ASN A 623 20.90 6.70 38.20
N ASP A 624 21.22 7.26 39.38
CA ASP A 624 20.57 8.48 39.86
C ASP A 624 21.19 9.72 39.22
N GLU A 625 20.37 10.74 38.96
CA GLU A 625 20.81 12.00 38.35
C GLU A 625 21.99 12.63 39.12
N GLY A 626 21.90 12.62 40.46
CA GLY A 626 22.93 13.18 41.34
C GLY A 626 24.30 12.52 41.15
N VAL A 627 24.34 11.23 40.79
CA VAL A 627 25.59 10.51 40.48
C VAL A 627 26.17 11.00 39.16
N VAL A 628 25.33 11.17 38.13
CA VAL A 628 25.79 11.70 36.83
C VAL A 628 26.33 13.12 36.97
N LEU A 629 25.66 13.96 37.77
CA LEU A 629 26.13 15.32 38.07
C LEU A 629 27.44 15.32 38.89
N ALA A 630 27.59 14.41 39.85
CA ALA A 630 28.81 14.26 40.61
C ALA A 630 29.99 13.84 39.71
N ASP A 631 29.78 12.88 38.81
CA ASP A 631 30.80 12.44 37.85
C ASP A 631 31.17 13.56 36.87
N ALA A 632 30.19 14.35 36.42
CA ALA A 632 30.43 15.53 35.60
C ALA A 632 31.31 16.56 36.33
N ARG A 633 31.09 16.78 37.63
CA ARG A 633 31.93 17.66 38.47
C ARG A 633 33.34 17.08 38.66
N GLN A 634 33.45 15.78 38.92
CA GLN A 634 34.73 15.09 39.14
C GLN A 634 35.62 15.09 37.89
N ALA A 635 35.04 15.01 36.69
CA ALA A 635 35.77 15.11 35.43
C ALA A 635 36.50 16.47 35.25
N GLY A 636 36.08 17.51 35.97
CA GLY A 636 36.71 18.83 35.98
C GLY A 636 36.48 19.65 34.71
N THR A 637 36.83 20.93 34.77
CA THR A 637 36.54 21.91 33.69
C THR A 637 37.42 21.76 32.46
N LYS A 638 38.49 20.96 32.53
CA LYS A 638 39.40 20.69 31.41
C LYS A 638 38.97 19.51 30.54
N SER A 639 38.09 18.64 31.04
CA SER A 639 37.63 17.48 30.29
C SER A 639 36.70 17.90 29.14
N PRO A 640 36.83 17.29 27.95
CA PRO A 640 35.93 17.51 26.82
C PRO A 640 34.70 16.58 26.84
N ALA A 641 34.52 15.77 27.89
CA ALA A 641 33.38 14.87 28.00
C ALA A 641 32.06 15.63 28.24
N ILE A 642 30.98 15.09 27.67
CA ILE A 642 29.60 15.57 27.80
C ILE A 642 28.81 14.47 28.49
N PHE A 643 28.07 14.82 29.52
CA PHE A 643 27.29 13.88 30.33
C PHE A 643 25.82 14.09 30.03
N VAL A 644 25.11 13.02 29.67
CA VAL A 644 23.68 13.06 29.37
C VAL A 644 22.94 12.14 30.33
N PHE A 645 21.92 12.68 30.99
CA PHE A 645 21.03 11.92 31.86
C PHE A 645 19.64 11.83 31.26
N VAL A 646 19.15 10.61 31.02
CA VAL A 646 17.77 10.34 30.60
C VAL A 646 16.96 9.90 31.81
N PRO A 647 15.98 10.68 32.30
CA PRO A 647 15.22 10.32 33.50
C PRO A 647 14.32 9.11 33.27
N LYS A 648 14.08 8.32 34.32
CA LYS A 648 13.00 7.33 34.31
C LYS A 648 11.65 8.05 34.46
N ARG A 649 10.82 8.06 33.42
CA ARG A 649 9.43 8.53 33.47
C ARG A 649 8.48 7.35 33.31
N SER A 650 7.42 7.32 34.11
CA SER A 650 6.38 6.27 34.13
C SER A 650 6.92 4.83 33.96
N PRO A 651 7.86 4.39 34.84
CA PRO A 651 8.59 3.14 34.64
C PRO A 651 7.69 1.90 34.63
N ASP A 652 6.61 1.90 35.42
CA ASP A 652 5.66 0.77 35.48
C ASP A 652 4.81 0.66 34.21
N ASP A 653 4.35 1.80 33.67
CA ASP A 653 3.58 1.84 32.41
C ASP A 653 4.46 1.43 31.23
N LEU A 654 5.72 1.90 31.19
CA LEU A 654 6.68 1.49 30.17
C LEU A 654 6.94 -0.01 30.25
N ARG A 655 7.17 -0.54 31.47
CA ARG A 655 7.37 -1.98 31.68
C ARG A 655 6.17 -2.79 31.21
N ARG A 656 4.95 -2.38 31.58
CA ARG A 656 3.71 -3.05 31.18
C ARG A 656 3.55 -3.10 29.66
N ASN A 657 3.71 -1.96 28.98
CA ASN A 657 3.57 -1.91 27.53
C ASN A 657 4.67 -2.69 26.80
N LEU A 658 5.90 -2.74 27.32
CA LEU A 658 6.97 -3.59 26.75
C LEU A 658 6.66 -5.09 26.92
N ILE A 659 6.07 -5.49 28.05
CA ILE A 659 5.58 -6.87 28.25
C ILE A 659 4.48 -7.19 27.24
N ASP A 660 3.44 -6.34 27.14
CA ASP A 660 2.29 -6.56 26.26
C ASP A 660 2.74 -6.63 24.78
N LEU A 661 3.65 -5.75 24.38
CA LEU A 661 4.25 -5.74 23.05
C LEU A 661 4.99 -7.05 22.73
N LYS A 662 5.86 -7.49 23.64
CA LYS A 662 6.69 -8.69 23.43
C LYS A 662 5.87 -9.97 23.52
N ALA A 663 4.85 -9.99 24.39
CA ALA A 663 3.86 -11.06 24.45
C ALA A 663 3.10 -11.17 23.13
N ALA A 664 2.52 -10.07 22.64
CA ALA A 664 1.78 -10.06 21.37
C ALA A 664 2.65 -10.47 20.18
N THR A 665 3.90 -10.01 20.14
CA THR A 665 4.87 -10.40 19.09
C THR A 665 5.17 -11.90 19.12
N THR A 666 5.44 -12.45 20.31
CA THR A 666 5.71 -13.88 20.49
C THR A 666 4.48 -14.73 20.14
N THR A 667 3.27 -14.29 20.51
CA THR A 667 2.02 -14.97 20.16
C THR A 667 1.82 -15.02 18.65
N LEU A 668 2.05 -13.91 17.94
CA LEU A 668 1.98 -13.84 16.48
C LEU A 668 2.97 -14.79 15.80
N GLU A 669 4.19 -14.86 16.30
CA GLU A 669 5.23 -15.76 15.78
C GLU A 669 4.89 -17.22 16.02
N LYS A 670 4.45 -17.58 17.24
CA LYS A 670 4.11 -18.96 17.61
C LYS A 670 2.89 -19.50 16.87
N ARG A 671 1.84 -18.68 16.71
CA ARG A 671 0.59 -19.10 16.06
C ARG A 671 0.68 -19.07 14.54
N GLY A 672 1.57 -18.27 13.96
CA GLY A 672 1.81 -18.24 12.53
C GLY A 672 0.64 -17.65 11.72
N VAL A 673 0.57 -18.02 10.45
CA VAL A 673 -0.52 -17.61 9.54
C VAL A 673 -1.68 -18.61 9.68
N PRO A 674 -2.86 -18.17 10.15
CA PRO A 674 -4.02 -19.03 10.29
C PRO A 674 -4.60 -19.40 8.93
N THR A 675 -5.18 -20.60 8.83
CA THR A 675 -5.86 -21.10 7.62
C THR A 675 -7.37 -20.89 7.64
N SER A 676 -7.95 -20.60 8.81
CA SER A 676 -9.38 -20.30 8.99
C SER A 676 -9.65 -18.79 8.99
N PRO A 677 -10.83 -18.34 8.52
CA PRO A 677 -11.27 -16.95 8.66
C PRO A 677 -11.25 -16.46 10.12
N GLU A 678 -11.67 -17.31 11.06
CA GLU A 678 -11.69 -17.03 12.50
C GLU A 678 -10.28 -16.82 13.05
N GLY A 679 -9.33 -17.63 12.59
CA GLY A 679 -7.92 -17.45 12.94
C GLY A 679 -7.37 -16.14 12.35
N ALA A 680 -7.75 -15.76 11.13
CA ALA A 680 -7.33 -14.51 10.50
C ALA A 680 -7.83 -13.29 11.29
N GLU A 681 -9.07 -13.33 11.77
CA GLU A 681 -9.63 -12.31 12.67
C GLU A 681 -8.88 -12.24 14.01
N ALA A 682 -8.60 -13.39 14.64
CA ALA A 682 -7.83 -13.47 15.90
C ALA A 682 -6.41 -12.91 15.75
N ARG A 683 -5.75 -13.21 14.62
CA ARG A 683 -4.44 -12.65 14.27
C ARG A 683 -4.51 -11.14 14.12
N ALA A 684 -5.49 -10.61 13.40
CA ALA A 684 -5.66 -9.17 13.20
C ALA A 684 -5.90 -8.43 14.53
N ALA A 685 -6.64 -9.05 15.47
CA ALA A 685 -6.80 -8.52 16.82
C ALA A 685 -5.45 -8.47 17.57
N MET A 686 -4.65 -9.53 17.49
CA MET A 686 -3.33 -9.57 18.12
C MET A 686 -2.33 -8.57 17.51
N GLU A 687 -2.38 -8.35 16.19
CA GLU A 687 -1.61 -7.31 15.51
C GLU A 687 -2.00 -5.90 15.98
N THR A 688 -3.29 -5.68 16.24
CA THR A 688 -3.80 -4.41 16.81
C THR A 688 -3.27 -4.20 18.22
N THR A 689 -3.31 -5.22 19.08
CA THR A 689 -2.72 -5.17 20.44
C THR A 689 -1.23 -4.85 20.40
N ARG A 690 -0.47 -5.51 19.51
CA ARG A 690 0.95 -5.23 19.30
C ARG A 690 1.20 -3.78 18.90
N ALA A 691 0.45 -3.28 17.92
CA ALA A 691 0.60 -1.91 17.42
C ALA A 691 0.27 -0.86 18.50
N ALA A 692 -0.79 -1.07 19.28
CA ALA A 692 -1.17 -0.19 20.38
C ALA A 692 -0.09 -0.14 21.47
N ALA A 693 0.46 -1.30 21.85
CA ALA A 693 1.55 -1.39 22.84
C ALA A 693 2.85 -0.73 22.34
N GLU A 694 3.21 -0.90 21.06
CA GLU A 694 4.37 -0.24 20.44
C GLU A 694 4.22 1.29 20.44
N ALA A 695 3.05 1.79 20.05
CA ALA A 695 2.77 3.22 20.03
C ALA A 695 2.88 3.84 21.43
N ARG A 696 2.28 3.19 22.44
CA ARG A 696 2.37 3.63 23.84
C ARG A 696 3.79 3.55 24.40
N ALA A 697 4.52 2.47 24.14
CA ALA A 697 5.92 2.36 24.58
C ALA A 697 6.80 3.46 23.94
N THR A 698 6.56 3.79 22.67
CA THR A 698 7.27 4.88 21.97
C THR A 698 6.96 6.25 22.56
N GLU A 699 5.68 6.53 22.83
CA GLU A 699 5.23 7.77 23.48
C GLU A 699 5.91 7.97 24.84
N LEU A 700 5.94 6.93 25.68
CA LEU A 700 6.57 6.98 27.00
C LEU A 700 8.10 7.18 26.93
N LEU A 701 8.76 6.57 25.95
CA LEU A 701 10.19 6.77 25.72
C LEU A 701 10.52 8.18 25.21
N ASP A 702 9.66 8.76 24.36
CA ASP A 702 9.80 10.14 23.91
C ASP A 702 9.59 11.14 25.04
N ASP A 703 8.61 10.90 25.92
CA ASP A 703 8.42 11.70 27.13
C ASP A 703 9.66 11.63 28.04
N ALA A 704 10.21 10.44 28.26
CA ALA A 704 11.45 10.28 29.03
C ALA A 704 12.62 11.07 28.42
N LEU A 705 12.79 11.05 27.09
CA LEU A 705 13.84 11.81 26.40
C LEU A 705 13.61 13.33 26.40
N SER A 706 12.35 13.78 26.42
CA SER A 706 12.04 15.20 26.55
C SER A 706 12.52 15.78 27.89
N GLY A 707 12.60 14.94 28.92
CA GLY A 707 13.17 15.27 30.22
C GLY A 707 14.67 15.07 30.34
N ALA A 708 15.38 14.71 29.25
CA ALA A 708 16.81 14.48 29.32
C ALA A 708 17.59 15.76 29.64
N ARG A 709 18.65 15.64 30.44
CA ARG A 709 19.49 16.75 30.88
C ARG A 709 20.92 16.56 30.41
N VAL A 710 21.59 17.65 30.04
CA VAL A 710 22.97 17.62 29.53
C VAL A 710 23.85 18.44 30.47
N PHE A 711 24.91 17.82 30.96
CA PHE A 711 25.90 18.45 31.81
C PHE A 711 27.25 18.47 31.10
N GLN A 712 27.87 19.65 31.07
CA GLN A 712 29.24 19.82 30.65
C GLN A 712 30.18 19.34 31.77
N ALA A 713 31.34 18.76 31.42
CA ALA A 713 32.37 18.49 32.41
C ALA A 713 32.69 19.74 33.27
N GLY A 714 32.80 19.57 34.58
CA GLY A 714 32.76 20.66 35.56
C GLY A 714 31.39 20.85 36.24
N GLY A 715 30.33 20.20 35.74
CA GLY A 715 29.01 20.16 36.37
C GLY A 715 28.07 21.32 36.02
N GLU A 716 28.38 22.09 34.97
CA GLU A 716 27.50 23.10 34.41
C GLU A 716 26.41 22.42 33.57
N GLU A 717 25.15 22.77 33.80
CA GLU A 717 24.04 22.29 32.99
C GLU A 717 23.89 23.14 31.73
N ILE A 718 23.69 22.47 30.59
CA ILE A 718 23.43 23.10 29.30
C ILE A 718 21.93 23.10 29.07
N VAL A 719 21.36 24.29 28.83
CA VAL A 719 19.91 24.48 28.65
C VAL A 719 19.64 24.78 27.17
N GLY A 720 18.73 24.04 26.56
CA GLY A 720 18.35 24.20 25.16
C GLY A 720 16.91 23.75 24.91
N SER A 721 16.43 23.93 23.69
CA SER A 721 15.04 23.58 23.31
C SER A 721 14.84 22.08 23.07
N ASP A 722 15.91 21.36 22.69
CA ASP A 722 15.91 19.91 22.56
C ASP A 722 17.28 19.29 22.89
N LEU A 723 17.31 17.96 23.00
CA LEU A 723 18.51 17.19 23.35
C LEU A 723 19.65 17.39 22.34
N GLN A 724 19.34 17.57 21.06
CA GLN A 724 20.35 17.74 20.03
C GLN A 724 21.02 19.10 20.20
N GLU A 725 20.26 20.18 20.36
CA GLU A 725 20.77 21.53 20.59
C GLU A 725 21.65 21.59 21.84
N MET A 726 21.20 21.01 22.96
CA MET A 726 21.98 20.95 24.20
C MET A 726 23.33 20.24 24.00
N ILE A 727 23.36 19.12 23.27
CA ILE A 727 24.61 18.41 22.98
C ILE A 727 25.50 19.20 22.01
N LEU A 728 24.93 19.94 21.05
CA LEU A 728 25.72 20.78 20.13
C LEU A 728 26.39 21.94 20.85
N GLU A 729 25.68 22.61 21.75
CA GLU A 729 26.29 23.65 22.58
C GLU A 729 27.41 23.05 23.46
N ALA A 730 27.13 21.91 24.11
CA ALA A 730 28.12 21.20 24.92
C ALA A 730 29.35 20.76 24.11
N ALA A 731 29.14 20.28 22.88
CA ALA A 731 30.22 19.88 21.97
C ALA A 731 31.09 21.06 21.54
N ASN A 732 30.49 22.23 21.26
CA ASN A 732 31.26 23.44 20.95
C ASN A 732 32.11 23.92 22.15
N LYS A 733 31.53 23.87 23.37
CA LYS A 733 32.28 24.14 24.61
C LYS A 733 33.42 23.12 24.82
N ALA A 734 33.15 21.83 24.59
CA ALA A 734 34.13 20.76 24.66
C ALA A 734 35.28 20.92 23.65
N LEU A 735 34.99 21.31 22.41
CA LEU A 735 36.01 21.56 21.37
C LEU A 735 36.98 22.68 21.76
N THR A 736 36.47 23.73 22.39
CA THR A 736 37.30 24.84 22.87
C THR A 736 38.24 24.40 23.99
N ARG A 737 37.81 23.44 24.82
CA ARG A 737 38.64 22.86 25.90
C ARG A 737 39.67 21.88 25.38
N LEU A 738 39.30 21.05 24.39
CA LEU A 738 40.19 20.06 23.78
C LEU A 738 41.27 20.70 22.90
N TYR A 739 40.93 21.76 22.18
CA TYR A 739 41.82 22.43 21.23
C TYR A 739 41.97 23.94 21.53
N PRO A 740 42.58 24.33 22.67
CA PRO A 740 42.71 25.73 23.04
C PRO A 740 43.57 26.54 22.05
N ASN A 741 44.48 25.89 21.31
CA ASN A 741 45.36 26.57 20.34
C ASN A 741 44.79 26.58 18.91
N PHE A 742 43.55 26.12 18.71
CA PHE A 742 42.94 25.98 17.38
C PHE A 742 42.86 27.30 16.61
N ARG A 743 42.45 28.39 17.28
CA ARG A 743 42.30 29.72 16.68
C ARG A 743 43.57 30.24 15.99
N THR A 744 44.74 29.78 16.40
CA THR A 744 46.03 30.16 15.80
C THR A 744 46.10 29.84 14.30
N ALA A 745 45.43 28.78 13.86
CA ALA A 745 45.45 28.31 12.47
C ALA A 745 44.05 28.25 11.83
N ASP A 746 43.05 28.89 12.45
CA ASP A 746 41.66 28.81 12.01
C ASP A 746 41.39 29.75 10.82
N HIS A 747 41.74 29.30 9.61
CA HIS A 747 41.53 30.07 8.39
C HIS A 747 41.30 29.17 7.18
N VAL A 748 40.35 29.54 6.30
CA VAL A 748 40.01 28.77 5.09
C VAL A 748 41.13 28.78 4.02
N GLY A 749 41.99 29.81 4.05
CA GLY A 749 43.03 30.05 3.04
C GLY A 749 44.22 29.09 3.06
N TRP A 750 44.37 28.21 4.05
CA TRP A 750 45.55 27.34 4.19
C TRP A 750 45.76 26.36 3.03
N ALA A 751 44.68 25.89 2.38
CA ALA A 751 44.80 25.08 1.17
C ALA A 751 45.46 25.89 0.02
N THR A 752 45.15 27.18 -0.07
CA THR A 752 45.76 28.11 -1.04
C THR A 752 47.22 28.41 -0.69
N VAL A 753 47.53 28.56 0.60
CA VAL A 753 48.92 28.72 1.08
C VAL A 753 49.77 27.54 0.61
N TYR A 754 49.31 26.30 0.86
CA TYR A 754 50.00 25.10 0.40
C TYR A 754 50.23 25.10 -1.11
N ALA A 755 49.18 25.35 -1.91
CA ALA A 755 49.28 25.32 -3.37
C ALA A 755 50.23 26.39 -3.94
N LYS A 756 50.26 27.59 -3.33
CA LYS A 756 51.20 28.66 -3.71
C LYS A 756 52.63 28.33 -3.30
N ALA A 757 52.83 27.86 -2.07
CA ALA A 757 54.15 27.50 -1.55
C ALA A 757 54.73 26.29 -2.32
N GLN A 758 53.92 25.31 -2.74
CA GLN A 758 54.38 24.20 -3.59
C GLN A 758 54.92 24.68 -4.94
N LYS A 759 54.43 25.81 -5.47
CA LYS A 759 54.97 26.43 -6.69
C LYS A 759 56.21 27.32 -6.44
N GLY A 760 56.69 27.41 -5.19
CA GLY A 760 57.84 28.22 -4.81
C GLY A 760 57.54 29.70 -4.58
N ALA A 761 56.27 30.09 -4.42
CA ALA A 761 55.91 31.48 -4.15
C ALA A 761 56.32 31.88 -2.72
N SER A 762 57.13 32.93 -2.58
CA SER A 762 57.61 33.43 -1.29
C SER A 762 56.55 34.22 -0.49
N ASP A 763 55.42 34.59 -1.12
CA ASP A 763 54.32 35.36 -0.53
C ASP A 763 53.05 34.52 -0.28
N ALA A 764 53.21 33.19 -0.16
CA ALA A 764 52.08 32.27 -0.01
C ALA A 764 51.20 32.58 1.22
N LEU A 765 51.78 33.09 2.32
CA LEU A 765 51.08 33.44 3.56
C LEU A 765 50.06 34.59 3.44
N LYS A 766 50.12 35.39 2.36
CA LYS A 766 49.08 36.41 2.09
C LYS A 766 47.69 35.81 1.97
N ALA A 767 47.58 34.54 1.57
CA ALA A 767 46.29 33.85 1.48
C ALA A 767 45.63 33.60 2.85
N VAL A 768 46.37 33.76 3.96
CA VAL A 768 45.85 33.76 5.34
C VAL A 768 45.97 35.13 6.01
N GLY A 769 46.17 36.19 5.21
CA GLY A 769 46.22 37.58 5.69
C GLY A 769 47.52 37.97 6.40
N ASP A 770 48.61 37.23 6.19
CA ASP A 770 49.93 37.54 6.79
C ASP A 770 50.95 37.92 5.69
N ASP A 771 51.41 39.17 5.75
CA ASP A 771 52.43 39.75 4.86
C ASP A 771 53.86 39.66 5.44
N GLY A 772 54.02 39.06 6.63
CA GLY A 772 55.29 38.93 7.33
C GLY A 772 56.19 37.79 6.83
N ASN A 773 57.38 37.69 7.45
CA ASN A 773 58.30 36.60 7.17
C ASN A 773 57.74 35.26 7.67
N ALA A 774 58.03 34.17 6.94
CA ALA A 774 57.56 32.83 7.25
C ALA A 774 57.79 32.41 8.72
N GLU A 775 58.95 32.73 9.31
CA GLU A 775 59.29 32.35 10.68
C GLU A 775 58.53 33.15 11.77
N ALA A 776 57.97 34.30 11.42
CA ALA A 776 57.22 35.17 12.33
C ALA A 776 55.73 34.75 12.43
N ASN A 777 55.19 34.08 11.41
CA ASN A 777 53.82 33.61 11.41
C ASN A 777 53.58 32.61 12.57
N PRO A 778 52.50 32.76 13.38
CA PRO A 778 52.27 31.93 14.57
C PRO A 778 52.22 30.41 14.30
N VAL A 779 51.67 30.00 13.16
CA VAL A 779 51.60 28.57 12.76
C VAL A 779 52.97 28.05 12.38
N CYS A 780 53.67 28.76 11.49
CA CYS A 780 55.00 28.39 11.05
C CYS A 780 56.01 28.40 12.21
N LYS A 781 55.94 29.39 13.10
CA LYS A 781 56.77 29.48 14.32
C LYS A 781 56.58 28.28 15.23
N ALA A 782 55.33 27.85 15.45
CA ALA A 782 55.04 26.69 16.27
C ALA A 782 55.55 25.39 15.63
N ILE A 783 55.37 25.23 14.31
CA ILE A 783 55.89 24.08 13.55
C ILE A 783 57.41 24.04 13.64
N LEU A 784 58.09 25.16 13.36
CA LEU A 784 59.55 25.28 13.39
C LEU A 784 60.11 24.91 14.77
N ALA A 785 59.50 25.43 15.85
CA ALA A 785 59.89 25.11 17.23
C ALA A 785 59.68 23.62 17.58
N SER A 786 58.75 22.93 16.91
CA SER A 786 58.48 21.51 17.15
C SER A 786 59.47 20.58 16.44
N ILE A 787 60.11 21.01 15.34
CA ILE A 787 61.00 20.16 14.53
C ILE A 787 62.30 19.81 15.28
N GLY A 788 62.91 20.76 15.98
CA GLY A 788 64.14 20.52 16.76
C GLY A 788 65.27 19.90 15.92
N PRO A 789 65.92 18.78 16.34
CA PRO A 789 66.98 18.11 15.58
C PRO A 789 66.47 17.37 14.32
N GLY A 790 65.15 17.18 14.23
CA GLY A 790 64.44 16.67 13.06
C GLY A 790 63.26 15.77 13.42
N LYS A 791 62.20 15.81 12.60
CA LYS A 791 60.96 15.02 12.77
C LYS A 791 60.37 14.59 11.44
N SER A 792 59.65 13.48 11.45
CA SER A 792 58.83 13.10 10.29
C SER A 792 57.61 14.01 10.13
N GLY A 793 57.14 14.20 8.90
CA GLY A 793 55.91 14.94 8.66
C GLY A 793 54.67 14.28 9.28
N ALA A 794 54.67 12.94 9.44
CA ALA A 794 53.62 12.21 10.16
C ALA A 794 53.54 12.63 11.64
N GLU A 795 54.68 12.67 12.35
CA GLU A 795 54.72 13.13 13.74
C GLU A 795 54.25 14.58 13.91
N LEU A 796 54.57 15.44 12.93
CA LEU A 796 54.13 16.83 12.94
C LEU A 796 52.63 16.95 12.69
N ARG A 797 52.07 16.16 11.75
CA ARG A 797 50.62 16.05 11.54
C ARG A 797 49.93 15.57 12.82
N ASP A 798 50.37 14.46 13.40
CA ASP A 798 49.75 13.90 14.61
C ASP A 798 49.74 14.90 15.78
N ARG A 799 50.84 15.64 15.96
CA ARG A 799 50.95 16.64 17.02
C ARG A 799 50.04 17.85 16.81
N PHE A 800 49.96 18.39 15.59
CA PHE A 800 49.24 19.64 15.33
C PHE A 800 47.78 19.41 14.91
N GLU A 801 47.44 18.28 14.30
CA GLU A 801 46.05 17.83 14.08
C GLU A 801 45.41 17.36 15.40
N GLY A 802 46.22 16.92 16.39
CA GLY A 802 45.81 16.51 17.73
C GLY A 802 45.72 17.64 18.77
N ALA A 803 45.27 17.30 19.99
CA ALA A 803 45.22 18.23 21.12
C ALA A 803 46.65 18.62 21.57
N PRO A 804 46.90 19.90 21.94
CA PRO A 804 45.95 20.99 22.15
C PRO A 804 45.69 21.89 20.92
N TYR A 805 46.13 21.51 19.73
CA TYR A 805 46.10 22.37 18.54
C TYR A 805 44.86 22.15 17.67
N GLY A 806 44.59 20.91 17.24
CA GLY A 806 43.43 20.60 16.40
C GLY A 806 43.47 21.21 15.01
N TRP A 807 44.62 21.61 14.48
CA TRP A 807 44.70 22.32 13.21
C TRP A 807 44.24 21.47 12.03
N SER A 808 43.82 22.13 10.94
CA SER A 808 43.54 21.43 9.69
C SER A 808 44.85 20.90 9.10
N ARG A 809 44.76 19.78 8.37
CA ARG A 809 45.90 19.25 7.62
C ARG A 809 46.45 20.27 6.63
N ASP A 810 45.59 21.11 6.06
CA ASP A 810 46.00 22.23 5.20
C ASP A 810 46.92 23.21 5.92
N ALA A 811 46.63 23.54 7.18
CA ALA A 811 47.47 24.46 7.95
C ALA A 811 48.84 23.88 8.27
N VAL A 812 48.89 22.60 8.65
CA VAL A 812 50.16 21.91 8.96
C VAL A 812 51.00 21.75 7.70
N ASP A 813 50.42 21.21 6.63
CA ASP A 813 51.11 21.01 5.35
C ASP A 813 51.53 22.35 4.72
N GLY A 814 50.65 23.36 4.75
CA GLY A 814 50.91 24.70 4.24
C GLY A 814 52.05 25.39 5.00
N GLY A 815 52.05 25.32 6.33
CA GLY A 815 53.13 25.86 7.16
C GLY A 815 54.48 25.18 6.90
N LEU A 816 54.51 23.84 6.79
CA LEU A 816 55.72 23.08 6.44
C LEU A 816 56.25 23.47 5.06
N GLN A 817 55.35 23.59 4.08
CA GLN A 817 55.71 23.95 2.71
C GLN A 817 56.27 25.38 2.64
N VAL A 818 55.67 26.33 3.37
CA VAL A 818 56.16 27.70 3.47
C VAL A 818 57.54 27.77 4.10
N LEU A 819 57.77 27.04 5.21
CA LEU A 819 59.09 26.98 5.86
C LEU A 819 60.16 26.37 4.93
N LEU A 820 59.80 25.39 4.12
CA LEU A 820 60.70 24.76 3.15
C LEU A 820 61.07 25.71 1.99
N VAL A 821 60.12 26.50 1.50
CA VAL A 821 60.36 27.54 0.47
C VAL A 821 61.21 28.68 1.03
N ALA A 822 60.94 29.09 2.28
CA ALA A 822 61.68 30.15 2.95
C ALA A 822 63.10 29.73 3.36
N GLY A 823 63.43 28.44 3.30
CA GLY A 823 64.73 27.91 3.69
C GLY A 823 64.94 27.78 5.20
N GLY A 824 63.87 27.88 6.01
CA GLY A 824 63.93 27.66 7.45
C GLY A 824 63.99 26.18 7.84
N VAL A 825 63.59 25.29 6.93
CA VAL A 825 63.71 23.83 7.09
C VAL A 825 64.16 23.18 5.79
N ARG A 826 64.80 22.01 5.90
CA ARG A 826 65.08 21.09 4.79
C ARG A 826 64.28 19.81 4.93
N ALA A 827 63.79 19.28 3.82
CA ALA A 827 63.10 18.00 3.74
C ALA A 827 64.02 16.93 3.16
N GLN A 828 63.99 15.72 3.73
CA GLN A 828 64.71 14.54 3.26
C GLN A 828 63.74 13.40 2.98
N ASP A 829 64.01 12.59 1.96
CA ASP A 829 63.30 11.33 1.72
C ASP A 829 63.76 10.23 2.70
N ASP A 830 63.11 9.05 2.61
CA ASP A 830 63.42 7.89 3.46
C ASP A 830 64.89 7.40 3.29
N PHE A 831 65.58 7.81 2.22
CA PHE A 831 66.98 7.49 1.93
C PHE A 831 67.94 8.63 2.29
N GLY A 832 67.46 9.69 2.96
CA GLY A 832 68.25 10.84 3.39
C GLY A 832 68.58 11.85 2.29
N ARG A 833 67.99 11.71 1.09
CA ARG A 833 68.22 12.62 -0.04
C ARG A 833 67.39 13.89 0.12
N PRO A 834 67.95 15.09 -0.15
CA PRO A 834 67.22 16.34 -0.01
C PRO A 834 66.10 16.44 -1.06
N ILE A 835 64.92 16.87 -0.64
CA ILE A 835 63.75 17.11 -1.50
C ILE A 835 63.59 18.62 -1.68
N LYS A 836 63.49 19.10 -2.92
CA LYS A 836 63.19 20.52 -3.19
C LYS A 836 61.74 20.83 -2.83
N ALA A 837 61.48 22.08 -2.44
CA ALA A 837 60.13 22.53 -2.11
C ALA A 837 59.10 22.17 -3.20
N GLN A 838 59.43 22.39 -4.48
CA GLN A 838 58.52 22.14 -5.60
C GLN A 838 58.28 20.64 -5.90
N GLU A 839 59.21 19.78 -5.45
CA GLU A 839 59.16 18.33 -5.68
C GLU A 839 58.44 17.60 -4.53
N LEU A 840 58.24 18.26 -3.37
CA LEU A 840 57.54 17.69 -2.23
C LEU A 840 56.02 17.71 -2.45
N GLU A 841 55.49 16.62 -3.01
CA GLU A 841 54.05 16.43 -3.14
C GLU A 841 53.36 16.20 -1.78
N ARG A 842 52.11 16.63 -1.68
CA ARG A 842 51.33 16.58 -0.43
C ARG A 842 51.22 15.19 0.21
N LYS A 843 51.14 14.16 -0.64
CA LYS A 843 51.09 12.74 -0.24
C LYS A 843 52.41 12.26 0.37
N ALA A 844 53.53 12.89 0.00
CA ALA A 844 54.87 12.54 0.46
C ALA A 844 55.28 13.27 1.75
N ILE A 845 54.61 14.39 2.10
CA ILE A 845 54.91 15.17 3.33
C ILE A 845 54.96 14.29 4.57
N GLY A 846 54.01 13.35 4.74
CA GLY A 846 53.98 12.47 5.91
C GLY A 846 55.22 11.58 6.05
N LYS A 847 55.85 11.19 4.93
CA LYS A 847 57.05 10.35 4.91
C LYS A 847 58.34 11.17 4.95
N ALA A 848 58.29 12.44 4.53
CA ALA A 848 59.46 13.30 4.53
C ALA A 848 59.96 13.57 5.96
N PHE A 849 61.28 13.59 6.12
CA PHE A 849 61.95 13.96 7.36
C PHE A 849 62.41 15.42 7.29
N PHE A 850 61.91 16.26 8.20
CA PHE A 850 62.21 17.68 8.24
C PHE A 850 63.29 17.98 9.28
N LYS A 851 64.25 18.84 8.94
CA LYS A 851 65.28 19.35 9.86
C LYS A 851 65.36 20.87 9.76
N VAL A 852 65.62 21.55 10.89
CA VAL A 852 65.88 23.00 10.89
C VAL A 852 67.22 23.26 10.19
N GLU A 853 67.25 24.27 9.32
CA GLU A 853 68.48 24.69 8.64
C GLU A 853 69.01 25.98 9.26
N SER A 854 70.25 25.96 9.79
CA SER A 854 70.82 27.05 10.59
C SER A 854 71.60 28.10 9.79
N VAL A 855 71.91 27.83 8.51
CA VAL A 855 72.75 28.71 7.67
C VAL A 855 72.02 29.04 6.37
N ILE A 856 71.54 30.28 6.26
CA ILE A 856 70.85 30.80 5.07
C ILE A 856 71.84 31.64 4.23
N ILE A 857 72.08 31.25 2.98
CA ILE A 857 72.91 32.04 2.03
C ILE A 857 72.03 33.02 1.27
N THR A 858 72.30 34.32 1.43
CA THR A 858 71.52 35.38 0.78
C THR A 858 71.78 35.44 -0.73
N ALA A 859 70.85 36.01 -1.50
CA ALA A 859 71.01 36.18 -2.95
C ALA A 859 72.29 36.97 -3.33
N ALA A 860 72.64 37.98 -2.53
CA ALA A 860 73.89 38.75 -2.70
C ALA A 860 75.15 37.90 -2.49
N GLN A 861 75.15 37.01 -1.49
CA GLN A 861 76.26 36.09 -1.23
C GLN A 861 76.42 35.08 -2.37
N ARG A 862 75.31 34.54 -2.90
CA ARG A 862 75.35 33.63 -4.06
C ARG A 862 75.97 34.28 -5.30
N ILE A 863 75.73 35.57 -5.54
CA ILE A 863 76.35 36.31 -6.64
C ILE A 863 77.88 36.34 -6.51
N GLN A 864 78.40 36.63 -5.32
CA GLN A 864 79.85 36.68 -5.08
C GLN A 864 80.51 35.31 -5.21
N ILE A 865 79.86 34.25 -4.73
CA ILE A 865 80.35 32.87 -4.91
C ILE A 865 80.42 32.51 -6.40
N ARG A 866 79.39 32.86 -7.20
CA ARG A 866 79.43 32.62 -8.65
C ARG A 866 80.55 33.39 -9.36
N LYS A 867 80.90 34.59 -8.87
CA LYS A 867 82.04 35.36 -9.38
C LYS A 867 83.37 34.67 -9.11
N LEU A 868 83.55 34.12 -7.91
CA LEU A 868 84.71 33.28 -7.56
C LEU A 868 84.80 32.05 -8.48
N PHE A 869 83.68 31.37 -8.74
CA PHE A 869 83.66 30.19 -9.63
C PHE A 869 84.06 30.55 -11.06
N GLN A 870 83.57 31.67 -11.59
CA GLN A 870 83.98 32.16 -12.90
C GLN A 870 85.48 32.44 -12.97
N LYS A 871 86.07 32.99 -11.90
CA LYS A 871 87.53 33.22 -11.82
C LYS A 871 88.33 31.90 -11.83
N ALA A 872 87.80 30.84 -11.23
CA ALA A 872 88.34 29.47 -11.32
C ALA A 872 88.02 28.76 -12.65
N GLY A 873 87.33 29.42 -13.59
CA GLY A 873 86.97 28.87 -14.90
C GLY A 873 85.78 27.91 -14.89
N VAL A 874 84.88 28.00 -13.91
CA VAL A 874 83.64 27.22 -13.83
C VAL A 874 82.42 28.16 -13.86
N GLN A 875 81.42 27.85 -14.69
CA GLN A 875 80.14 28.56 -14.67
C GLN A 875 79.12 27.74 -13.88
N ALA A 876 78.39 28.40 -12.98
CA ALA A 876 77.27 27.81 -12.25
C ALA A 876 76.00 28.63 -12.52
N ALA A 877 74.89 27.95 -12.82
CA ALA A 877 73.59 28.58 -12.96
C ALA A 877 73.09 29.09 -11.58
N PRO A 878 72.19 30.09 -11.55
CA PRO A 878 71.58 30.54 -10.30
C PRO A 878 70.93 29.37 -9.54
N ASN A 879 71.26 29.25 -8.24
CA ASN A 879 70.80 28.18 -7.32
C ASN A 879 71.45 26.80 -7.52
N GLU A 880 72.43 26.67 -8.41
CA GLU A 880 73.20 25.43 -8.61
C GLU A 880 74.63 25.52 -8.04
N GLU A 881 74.91 26.54 -7.21
CA GLU A 881 76.27 26.79 -6.72
C GLU A 881 76.82 25.62 -5.92
N ALA A 882 76.00 25.01 -5.05
CA ALA A 882 76.42 23.88 -4.22
C ALA A 882 76.86 22.66 -5.06
N GLN A 883 76.26 22.45 -6.23
CA GLN A 883 76.61 21.33 -7.12
C GLN A 883 77.91 21.59 -7.87
N ALA A 884 78.19 22.86 -8.18
CA ALA A 884 79.41 23.26 -8.88
C ALA A 884 80.66 23.27 -7.98
N VAL A 885 80.51 23.31 -6.65
CA VAL A 885 81.64 23.38 -5.70
C VAL A 885 82.69 22.29 -5.94
N ALA A 886 82.27 21.03 -6.11
CA ALA A 886 83.20 19.92 -6.31
C ALA A 886 84.07 20.12 -7.55
N LEU A 887 83.46 20.59 -8.65
CA LEU A 887 84.18 20.88 -9.90
C LEU A 887 85.12 22.08 -9.76
N VAL A 888 84.70 23.12 -9.03
CA VAL A 888 85.53 24.30 -8.73
C VAL A 888 86.76 23.89 -7.92
N LEU A 889 86.57 23.14 -6.83
CA LEU A 889 87.68 22.68 -5.99
C LEU A 889 88.63 21.75 -6.77
N GLN A 890 88.10 20.94 -7.70
CA GLN A 890 88.95 20.14 -8.58
C GLN A 890 89.79 21.03 -9.51
N LYS A 891 89.18 22.00 -10.19
CA LYS A 891 89.93 22.94 -11.06
C LYS A 891 90.98 23.74 -10.31
N LEU A 892 90.70 24.15 -9.08
CA LEU A 892 91.68 24.84 -8.23
C LEU A 892 92.83 23.91 -7.83
N SER A 893 92.53 22.63 -7.57
CA SER A 893 93.56 21.63 -7.29
C SER A 893 94.46 21.37 -8.50
N ASP A 894 93.87 21.25 -9.69
CA ASP A 894 94.60 21.07 -10.95
C ASP A 894 95.46 22.32 -11.28
N LEU A 895 94.94 23.52 -10.99
CA LEU A 895 95.67 24.78 -11.17
C LEU A 895 96.88 24.84 -10.24
N ALA A 896 96.72 24.45 -8.97
CA ALA A 896 97.83 24.34 -8.03
C ALA A 896 98.90 23.34 -8.52
N ASP A 897 98.50 22.17 -9.02
CA ASP A 897 99.44 21.18 -9.59
C ASP A 897 100.21 21.72 -10.80
N SER A 898 99.59 22.57 -11.61
CA SER A 898 100.25 23.20 -12.75
C SER A 898 101.22 24.33 -12.36
N ALA A 899 101.12 24.84 -11.13
CA ALA A 899 101.88 25.98 -10.62
C ALA A 899 103.18 25.58 -9.90
N GLY A 900 103.44 24.28 -9.71
CA GLY A 900 104.69 23.77 -9.13
C GLY A 900 104.96 22.30 -9.47
N GLY A 901 105.98 21.70 -8.86
CA GLY A 901 106.32 20.29 -9.05
C GLY A 901 107.76 19.97 -8.65
N ASP A 902 108.26 18.81 -9.07
CA ASP A 902 109.64 18.42 -8.78
C ASP A 902 110.65 19.36 -9.45
N ALA A 903 111.82 19.52 -8.81
CA ALA A 903 112.89 20.37 -9.30
C ALA A 903 113.24 20.00 -10.76
N PRO A 904 113.35 20.99 -11.67
CA PRO A 904 113.61 22.41 -11.39
C PRO A 904 112.38 23.32 -11.38
N LYS A 905 111.15 22.78 -11.30
CA LYS A 905 109.96 23.61 -11.04
C LYS A 905 109.99 24.17 -9.60
N PRO A 906 109.34 25.31 -9.34
CA PRO A 906 109.03 25.73 -7.96
C PRO A 906 108.29 24.62 -7.21
N ALA A 907 108.48 24.56 -5.88
CA ALA A 907 107.74 23.64 -5.03
C ALA A 907 106.22 23.83 -5.23
N GLY A 908 105.47 22.72 -5.17
CA GLY A 908 104.01 22.73 -5.30
C GLY A 908 103.33 23.66 -4.30
N PRO A 909 102.30 24.44 -4.69
CA PRO A 909 101.54 25.27 -3.75
C PRO A 909 100.79 24.45 -2.70
N ASP A 910 100.57 25.04 -1.51
CA ASP A 910 99.80 24.42 -0.44
C ASP A 910 98.30 24.34 -0.79
N LYS A 911 97.72 23.14 -0.62
CA LYS A 911 96.32 22.84 -0.93
C LYS A 911 95.44 22.67 0.32
N ALA A 912 95.97 22.88 1.52
CA ALA A 912 95.24 22.67 2.78
C ALA A 912 93.89 23.40 2.84
N ILE A 913 93.82 24.63 2.32
CA ILE A 913 92.58 25.41 2.23
C ILE A 913 91.49 24.73 1.37
N LEU A 914 91.88 24.05 0.30
CA LEU A 914 90.94 23.32 -0.56
C LEU A 914 90.43 22.07 0.15
N ASP A 915 91.30 21.38 0.89
CA ASP A 915 90.95 20.19 1.66
C ASP A 915 90.04 20.52 2.86
N GLU A 916 90.25 21.65 3.54
CA GLU A 916 89.32 22.14 4.57
C GLU A 916 87.91 22.39 4.02
N ILE A 917 87.80 23.00 2.83
CA ILE A 917 86.50 23.25 2.20
C ILE A 917 85.82 21.94 1.79
N ARG A 918 86.59 20.92 1.39
CA ARG A 918 86.06 19.57 1.07
C ARG A 918 85.45 18.85 2.27
N LEU A 919 85.85 19.19 3.50
CA LEU A 919 85.31 18.59 4.73
C LEU A 919 83.94 19.13 5.15
N THR A 920 83.43 20.17 4.47
CA THR A 920 82.12 20.77 4.74
C THR A 920 81.13 20.51 3.60
N ALA A 921 79.83 20.60 3.85
CA ALA A 921 78.80 20.32 2.86
C ALA A 921 77.61 21.29 2.94
N GLY A 922 76.85 21.42 1.83
CA GLY A 922 75.62 22.21 1.78
C GLY A 922 75.86 23.72 1.90
N ASN A 923 74.92 24.44 2.51
CA ASN A 923 75.00 25.90 2.66
C ASN A 923 76.17 26.34 3.55
N GLU A 924 76.68 25.49 4.43
CA GLU A 924 77.88 25.75 5.23
C GLU A 924 79.15 25.79 4.36
N GLN A 925 79.27 24.87 3.38
CA GLN A 925 80.37 24.88 2.42
C GLN A 925 80.34 26.13 1.53
N LEU A 926 79.14 26.55 1.11
CA LEU A 926 78.95 27.81 0.39
C LEU A 926 79.28 29.03 1.26
N ARG A 927 78.98 28.96 2.56
CA ARG A 927 79.31 30.03 3.50
C ARG A 927 80.83 30.19 3.64
N ILE A 928 81.56 29.09 3.80
CA ILE A 928 83.02 29.10 3.90
C ILE A 928 83.66 29.62 2.61
N LEU A 929 83.15 29.21 1.43
CA LEU A 929 83.59 29.75 0.14
C LEU A 929 83.38 31.26 0.04
N TYR A 930 82.24 31.76 0.54
CA TYR A 930 81.97 33.20 0.57
C TYR A 930 82.90 33.95 1.54
N ASP A 931 83.11 33.39 2.74
CA ASP A 931 83.91 34.01 3.80
C ASP A 931 85.41 34.04 3.43
N ARG A 932 85.92 32.99 2.76
CA ARG A 932 87.32 32.91 2.26
C ARG A 932 87.52 33.33 0.80
N ARG A 933 86.51 33.97 0.18
CA ARG A 933 86.55 34.29 -1.26
C ARG A 933 87.78 35.11 -1.67
N GLU A 934 88.18 36.10 -0.87
CA GLU A 934 89.27 37.01 -1.22
C GLU A 934 90.63 36.30 -1.20
N GLU A 935 90.84 35.38 -0.26
CA GLU A 935 92.02 34.53 -0.16
C GLU A 935 92.11 33.57 -1.36
N LEU A 936 90.99 32.90 -1.69
CA LEU A 936 90.92 32.01 -2.85
C LEU A 936 91.13 32.76 -4.17
N GLU A 937 90.60 33.98 -4.29
CA GLU A 937 90.82 34.83 -5.48
C GLU A 937 92.29 35.20 -5.65
N ALA A 938 93.04 35.43 -4.56
CA ALA A 938 94.47 35.73 -4.60
C ALA A 938 95.31 34.50 -4.98
N LEU A 939 94.98 33.33 -4.41
CA LEU A 939 95.64 32.06 -4.76
C LEU A 939 95.47 31.70 -6.24
N ILE A 940 94.26 31.91 -6.79
CA ILE A 940 94.01 31.70 -8.23
C ILE A 940 94.94 32.56 -9.08
N ASP A 941 95.10 33.84 -8.74
CA ASP A 941 95.95 34.76 -9.51
C ASP A 941 97.43 34.37 -9.42
N GLU A 942 97.90 34.02 -8.22
CA GLU A 942 99.29 33.58 -8.00
C GLU A 942 99.61 32.28 -8.74
N TRP A 943 98.78 31.24 -8.57
CA TRP A 943 98.98 29.94 -9.20
C TRP A 943 98.90 30.05 -10.73
N THR A 944 97.98 30.86 -11.25
CA THR A 944 97.89 31.13 -12.70
C THR A 944 99.16 31.81 -13.22
N ALA A 945 99.71 32.78 -12.49
CA ALA A 945 100.93 33.47 -12.89
C ALA A 945 102.16 32.55 -12.86
N GLN A 946 102.28 31.70 -11.83
CA GLN A 946 103.36 30.71 -11.72
C GLN A 946 103.25 29.63 -12.81
N ALA A 947 102.06 29.07 -13.02
CA ALA A 947 101.80 28.08 -14.07
C ALA A 947 102.16 28.61 -15.47
N LYS A 948 101.83 29.87 -15.77
CA LYS A 948 102.23 30.52 -17.03
C LYS A 948 103.75 30.66 -17.17
N ARG A 949 104.45 31.04 -16.09
CA ARG A 949 105.93 31.13 -16.11
C ARG A 949 106.58 29.77 -16.33
N ILE A 950 106.05 28.72 -15.69
CA ILE A 950 106.50 27.34 -15.91
C ILE A 950 106.23 26.97 -17.36
N ALA A 951 105.00 27.09 -17.86
CA ALA A 951 104.65 26.74 -19.24
C ALA A 951 105.49 27.47 -20.30
N ALA A 952 105.86 28.74 -20.07
CA ALA A 952 106.70 29.50 -20.99
C ALA A 952 108.18 29.08 -20.98
N ARG A 953 108.72 28.68 -19.82
CA ARG A 953 110.15 28.35 -19.64
C ARG A 953 110.46 26.87 -19.76
N TRP A 954 109.47 26.02 -19.51
CA TRP A 954 109.61 24.57 -19.43
C TRP A 954 109.99 23.91 -20.77
N PRO A 955 109.41 24.30 -21.94
CA PRO A 955 109.82 23.74 -23.23
C PRO A 955 111.30 24.01 -23.54
N ALA A 956 111.78 25.22 -23.23
CA ALA A 956 113.18 25.60 -23.40
C ALA A 956 114.10 24.82 -22.45
N TRP A 957 113.66 24.55 -21.22
CA TRP A 957 114.40 23.70 -20.27
C TRP A 957 114.46 22.24 -20.71
N GLN A 958 113.38 21.68 -21.27
CA GLN A 958 113.35 20.30 -21.77
C GLN A 958 114.18 20.08 -23.05
N SER A 959 114.51 21.15 -23.78
CA SER A 959 115.39 21.09 -24.95
C SER A 959 116.89 21.14 -24.63
N PHE A 960 117.27 21.21 -23.35
CA PHE A 960 118.66 21.16 -22.86
C PHE A 960 119.06 19.78 -22.34
#